data_AF-A0A2K1FUB5-F1
#
_entry.id   AF-A0A2K1FUB5-F1
#
_cell.length_a   1.000
_cell.length_b   1.000
_cell.length_c   1.000
_cell.angle_alpha   90.00
_cell.angle_beta   90.00
_cell.angle_gamma   90.00
#
_symmetry.space_group_name_H-M   'P 1'
#
loop_
_entity.id
_entity.type
_entity.pdbx_description
1 polymer ?
#
loop_
_entity_poly.entity_id
_entity_poly.type
_entity_poly.pdbx_seq_one_letter_code
_entity_poly.pdbx_strand_id
1 'polypeptide(L)'
;MRFLILRILTHSELGMFHEYRRQGKEGSKQRAVNFDWDVVDRVFPAAKDTDRVEMDLLYDTDQGVGRARQWLKRQEKNWRLEGNCPKDKFYHFVDPGCLFAMEIDAGTAPGSGAWAVFPADHPVTRAVLADGESCRLAKSAMIALHDEEGERVWRLLGEARPDLFTVKHRESTMTMAAARNGGNGVALPPNPSRTVSILASVGYSLPDAVADLVDNAISADATEVSITFGRPDGGHGRWMGIADNGVGMDRATLEEAMRIGSASDYDQRSLGKYGYGLKGASWSQAKILTVVSKSEGAPACHLTWDVNDMDGWVAKSDPLERWEEEATALGGHGTVVLWKDMRPPQTMPNMRGLDPYSSEIMQLERHLALVFHRFLEGRAVGRKTVAILINGKRVEPNNPFGHPLASAYDAKTIRIPTCGEDGRVLVQAYLLPSEGEISSHHAPEGQDAVRRALDLIGLHGKRTETQGLFIYRHDRLIKWGGWHEMWNTTDEKTKLARVVVDFDHVLDDAFKINVSKRIVLLPQQLQEEIKKVADVARRDSQRKYRKGAAPAPAGAAGSAPGGLAPTVTGAGAVDAAPTPTAPMPTTPAPTNPAPAALSAGTAPASPATSATPALPPSRIAVKPVKTEKFFWKVTKGMTGTLDVQVSDLNPSLSALVQQIRDDPLAVAHLAAFLGRLDEVDAQSRLMAGGDA
;
A
#
# COMPACT_ATOMS: atom_id res chain seq x y z
N MET A 1 -9.93 -19.08 -9.48
CA MET A 1 -8.66 -18.45 -9.03
C MET A 1 -7.72 -19.56 -8.58
N ARG A 2 -6.65 -19.86 -9.34
CA ARG A 2 -5.75 -20.96 -8.99
C ARG A 2 -4.52 -20.47 -8.22
N PHE A 3 -4.24 -21.14 -7.11
CA PHE A 3 -3.07 -20.91 -6.29
C PHE A 3 -2.27 -22.19 -6.11
N LEU A 4 -0.95 -22.06 -6.00
CA LEU A 4 -0.06 -23.11 -5.56
C LEU A 4 0.45 -22.77 -4.16
N ILE A 5 0.09 -23.61 -3.19
CA ILE A 5 0.50 -23.47 -1.80
C ILE A 5 1.63 -24.46 -1.52
N LEU A 6 2.74 -23.95 -1.00
CA LEU A 6 3.94 -24.72 -0.70
C LEU A 6 4.22 -24.60 0.80
N ARG A 7 4.44 -25.73 1.48
CA ARG A 7 4.81 -25.78 2.90
C ARG A 7 5.92 -26.81 3.12
N ILE A 8 6.91 -26.46 3.94
CA ILE A 8 7.86 -27.45 4.48
C ILE A 8 7.26 -28.06 5.74
N LEU A 9 7.01 -29.38 5.71
CA LEU A 9 6.30 -30.08 6.77
C LEU A 9 7.16 -30.21 8.04
N THR A 10 6.55 -29.87 9.17
CA THR A 10 7.15 -29.98 10.51
C THR A 10 6.69 -31.24 11.25
N HIS A 11 7.44 -31.67 12.25
CA HIS A 11 7.19 -32.90 13.01
C HIS A 11 5.79 -32.99 13.65
N SER A 12 5.15 -31.85 13.95
CA SER A 12 3.78 -31.80 14.50
C SER A 12 2.68 -32.06 13.46
N GLU A 13 2.98 -31.91 12.17
CA GLU A 13 2.03 -32.00 11.06
C GLU A 13 2.02 -33.41 10.46
N LEU A 14 3.15 -34.12 10.54
CA LEU A 14 3.30 -35.49 10.01
C LEU A 14 2.36 -36.51 10.66
N GLY A 15 1.81 -36.20 11.84
CA GLY A 15 0.76 -37.00 12.47
C GLY A 15 -0.52 -37.15 11.63
N MET A 16 -0.74 -36.33 10.59
CA MET A 16 -1.80 -36.53 9.59
C MET A 16 -1.68 -37.91 8.92
N PHE A 17 -0.46 -38.31 8.52
CA PHE A 17 -0.21 -39.57 7.82
C PHE A 17 -0.29 -40.75 8.80
N HIS A 18 -1.00 -41.82 8.43
CA HIS A 18 -1.10 -43.00 9.30
C HIS A 18 0.20 -43.81 9.35
N GLU A 19 0.90 -43.91 8.22
CA GLU A 19 2.14 -44.68 8.11
C GLU A 19 3.25 -44.11 9.03
N TYR A 20 3.38 -42.78 9.10
CA TYR A 20 4.31 -42.10 10.01
C TYR A 20 4.08 -42.49 11.49
N ARG A 21 2.80 -42.59 11.88
CA ARG A 21 2.40 -43.01 13.24
C ARG A 21 2.65 -44.50 13.48
N ARG A 22 2.43 -45.34 12.46
CA ARG A 22 2.72 -46.79 12.50
C ARG A 22 4.21 -47.07 12.71
N GLN A 23 5.09 -46.21 12.19
CA GLN A 23 6.54 -46.26 12.41
C GLN A 23 6.97 -45.80 13.82
N GLY A 24 6.04 -45.36 14.68
CA GLY A 24 6.35 -44.89 16.04
C GLY A 24 7.03 -43.51 16.10
N LYS A 25 7.14 -42.79 14.97
CA LYS A 25 7.79 -41.48 14.87
C LYS A 25 6.95 -40.31 15.40
N GLU A 26 5.79 -40.56 16.01
CA GLU A 26 4.81 -39.52 16.37
C GLU A 26 5.18 -38.76 17.67
N GLY A 27 5.65 -37.52 17.55
CA GLY A 27 5.85 -36.61 18.69
C GLY A 27 4.63 -35.72 19.04
N SER A 28 3.53 -35.76 18.27
CA SER A 28 2.35 -34.92 18.52
C SER A 28 1.03 -35.57 18.07
N LYS A 29 -0.01 -35.43 18.88
CA LYS A 29 -1.38 -35.89 18.60
C LYS A 29 -2.12 -35.11 17.51
N GLN A 30 -1.50 -34.10 16.90
CA GLN A 30 -2.08 -33.33 15.80
C GLN A 30 -2.26 -34.21 14.54
N ARG A 31 -3.35 -33.98 13.79
CA ARG A 31 -3.80 -34.75 12.61
C ARG A 31 -4.15 -33.85 11.43
N ALA A 32 -3.38 -32.77 11.26
CA ALA A 32 -3.66 -31.71 10.29
C ALA A 32 -2.36 -31.00 9.91
N VAL A 33 -2.28 -30.49 8.68
CA VAL A 33 -1.26 -29.52 8.26
C VAL A 33 -1.70 -28.14 8.73
N ASN A 34 -0.82 -27.35 9.37
CA ASN A 34 -1.16 -25.97 9.70
C ASN A 34 -1.04 -25.08 8.46
N PHE A 35 -1.91 -24.09 8.36
CA PHE A 35 -1.92 -23.07 7.33
C PHE A 35 -1.79 -21.70 7.98
N ASP A 36 -0.88 -20.91 7.44
CA ASP A 36 -0.52 -19.61 7.98
C ASP A 36 -1.62 -18.60 7.58
N TRP A 37 -1.95 -17.69 8.49
CA TRP A 37 -3.17 -16.87 8.37
C TRP A 37 -3.15 -15.90 7.19
N ASP A 38 -1.97 -15.39 6.84
CA ASP A 38 -1.72 -14.50 5.70
C ASP A 38 -1.83 -15.23 4.36
N VAL A 39 -1.40 -16.51 4.33
CA VAL A 39 -1.61 -17.40 3.18
C VAL A 39 -3.09 -17.69 2.97
N VAL A 40 -3.84 -18.00 4.03
CA VAL A 40 -5.29 -18.23 3.93
C VAL A 40 -6.03 -16.95 3.55
N ASP A 41 -5.68 -15.81 4.12
CA ASP A 41 -6.24 -14.50 3.74
C ASP A 41 -5.99 -14.18 2.26
N ARG A 42 -4.82 -14.54 1.70
CA ARG A 42 -4.48 -14.32 0.28
C ARG A 42 -5.26 -15.23 -0.67
N VAL A 43 -5.37 -16.53 -0.34
CA VAL A 43 -5.98 -17.55 -1.22
C VAL A 43 -7.51 -17.54 -1.10
N PHE A 44 -8.04 -17.38 0.11
CA PHE A 44 -9.46 -17.40 0.42
C PHE A 44 -9.86 -16.09 1.13
N PRO A 45 -9.88 -14.94 0.43
CA PRO A 45 -10.18 -13.64 1.04
C PRO A 45 -11.58 -13.54 1.67
N ALA A 46 -12.50 -14.42 1.29
CA ALA A 46 -13.83 -14.56 1.88
C ALA A 46 -13.87 -15.41 3.17
N ALA A 47 -12.79 -16.12 3.51
CA ALA A 47 -12.82 -17.19 4.51
C ALA A 47 -13.18 -16.72 5.92
N LYS A 48 -12.83 -15.49 6.34
CA LYS A 48 -13.07 -15.03 7.73
C LYS A 48 -14.56 -14.91 8.08
N ASP A 49 -15.47 -14.90 7.10
CA ASP A 49 -16.92 -14.97 7.28
C ASP A 49 -17.40 -16.35 7.77
N THR A 50 -16.52 -17.36 7.73
CA THR A 50 -16.79 -18.75 8.09
C THR A 50 -15.69 -19.32 8.98
N ASP A 51 -16.01 -20.26 9.87
CA ASP A 51 -14.98 -21.01 10.62
C ASP A 51 -14.42 -22.22 9.83
N ARG A 52 -14.94 -22.46 8.62
CA ARG A 52 -14.59 -23.59 7.74
C ARG A 52 -14.65 -23.23 6.26
N VAL A 53 -13.58 -23.49 5.53
CA VAL A 53 -13.56 -23.51 4.06
C VAL A 53 -13.57 -24.96 3.59
N GLU A 54 -14.60 -25.39 2.86
CA GLU A 54 -14.72 -26.77 2.37
C GLU A 54 -14.11 -26.95 0.98
N MET A 55 -13.47 -28.09 0.76
CA MET A 55 -12.61 -28.36 -0.39
C MET A 55 -12.71 -29.82 -0.84
N ASP A 56 -12.79 -30.05 -2.14
CA ASP A 56 -12.63 -31.39 -2.74
C ASP A 56 -11.20 -31.52 -3.28
N LEU A 57 -10.40 -32.39 -2.66
CA LEU A 57 -8.98 -32.50 -2.94
C LEU A 57 -8.59 -33.91 -3.41
N LEU A 58 -7.83 -33.96 -4.50
CA LEU A 58 -7.11 -35.13 -4.98
C LEU A 58 -5.79 -35.31 -4.21
N TYR A 59 -5.38 -36.56 -3.97
CA TYR A 59 -4.16 -36.89 -3.24
C TYR A 59 -3.65 -38.30 -3.59
N ASP A 60 -2.43 -38.63 -3.17
CA ASP A 60 -1.83 -39.94 -3.43
C ASP A 60 -2.34 -41.07 -2.56
N THR A 61 -2.46 -42.25 -3.16
CA THR A 61 -2.89 -43.50 -2.52
C THR A 61 -2.04 -44.67 -3.02
N ASP A 62 -2.11 -45.81 -2.34
CA ASP A 62 -1.46 -47.05 -2.77
C ASP A 62 -1.99 -47.58 -4.13
N GLN A 63 -3.05 -46.98 -4.69
CA GLN A 63 -3.70 -47.37 -5.95
C GLN A 63 -3.67 -46.25 -7.02
N GLY A 64 -2.87 -45.20 -6.82
CA GLY A 64 -2.83 -44.02 -7.69
C GLY A 64 -3.46 -42.80 -7.00
N VAL A 65 -4.41 -42.13 -7.64
CA VAL A 65 -5.02 -40.89 -7.13
C VAL A 65 -6.35 -41.17 -6.42
N GLY A 66 -6.47 -40.75 -5.16
CA GLY A 66 -7.70 -40.71 -4.39
C GLY A 66 -8.33 -39.32 -4.35
N ARG A 67 -9.64 -39.25 -4.04
CA ARG A 67 -10.37 -37.99 -3.80
C ARG A 67 -10.96 -38.00 -2.39
N ALA A 68 -10.82 -36.91 -1.64
CA ALA A 68 -11.41 -36.76 -0.31
C ALA A 68 -11.94 -35.34 -0.08
N ARG A 69 -13.10 -35.25 0.59
CA ARG A 69 -13.62 -33.99 1.15
C ARG A 69 -12.72 -33.58 2.33
N GLN A 70 -12.16 -32.39 2.24
CA GLN A 70 -11.27 -31.81 3.24
C GLN A 70 -11.74 -30.40 3.58
N TRP A 71 -11.28 -29.83 4.69
CA TRP A 71 -11.64 -28.46 5.07
C TRP A 71 -10.52 -27.76 5.82
N LEU A 72 -10.33 -26.47 5.57
CA LEU A 72 -9.56 -25.60 6.44
C LEU A 72 -10.45 -25.14 7.59
N LYS A 73 -10.10 -25.48 8.83
CA LYS A 73 -10.79 -25.04 10.04
C LYS A 73 -9.97 -23.98 10.78
N ARG A 74 -10.60 -22.89 11.20
CA ARG A 74 -9.97 -21.85 12.02
C ARG A 74 -9.79 -22.34 13.46
N GLN A 75 -8.57 -22.20 14.01
CA GLN A 75 -8.25 -22.51 15.40
C GLN A 75 -7.33 -21.41 15.96
N GLU A 76 -7.91 -20.50 16.73
CA GLU A 76 -7.26 -19.27 17.21
C GLU A 76 -6.66 -18.43 16.05
N LYS A 77 -5.33 -18.35 15.96
CA LYS A 77 -4.61 -17.60 14.93
C LYS A 77 -4.21 -18.43 13.71
N ASN A 78 -4.35 -19.76 13.77
CA ASN A 78 -3.87 -20.67 12.74
C ASN A 78 -5.05 -21.37 12.07
N TRP A 79 -4.91 -21.69 10.79
CA TRP A 79 -5.83 -22.57 10.09
C TRP A 79 -5.25 -23.99 10.07
N ARG A 80 -6.11 -25.00 9.99
CA ARG A 80 -5.72 -26.41 9.94
C ARG A 80 -6.48 -27.14 8.85
N LEU A 81 -5.75 -27.81 7.96
CA LEU A 81 -6.32 -28.70 6.94
C LEU A 81 -6.69 -30.03 7.60
N GLU A 82 -7.99 -30.28 7.71
CA GLU A 82 -8.59 -31.46 8.32
C GLU A 82 -9.44 -32.23 7.27
N GLY A 83 -9.93 -33.41 7.64
CA GLY A 83 -10.86 -34.21 6.83
C GLY A 83 -10.25 -35.41 6.11
N ASN A 84 -8.94 -35.43 5.91
CA ASN A 84 -8.22 -36.61 5.40
C ASN A 84 -7.02 -36.98 6.30
N CYS A 85 -6.80 -38.27 6.49
CA CYS A 85 -5.66 -38.85 7.19
C CYS A 85 -5.27 -40.14 6.45
N PRO A 86 -4.43 -40.05 5.40
CA PRO A 86 -4.13 -41.17 4.51
C PRO A 86 -3.63 -42.40 5.28
N LYS A 87 -4.14 -43.58 4.90
CA LYS A 87 -3.78 -44.88 5.49
C LYS A 87 -2.75 -45.65 4.64
N ASP A 88 -2.46 -45.12 3.47
CA ASP A 88 -1.66 -45.67 2.40
C ASP A 88 -0.19 -45.79 2.81
N LYS A 89 0.43 -46.92 2.45
CA LYS A 89 1.84 -47.21 2.71
C LYS A 89 2.77 -46.33 1.88
N PHE A 90 2.28 -45.78 0.76
CA PHE A 90 2.99 -44.81 -0.08
C PHE A 90 3.77 -43.79 0.74
N TYR A 91 3.14 -43.19 1.75
CA TYR A 91 3.70 -42.15 2.63
C TYR A 91 4.76 -42.64 3.65
N HIS A 92 5.33 -43.84 3.49
CA HIS A 92 6.40 -44.35 4.36
C HIS A 92 7.67 -43.48 4.41
N PHE A 93 7.92 -42.69 3.37
CA PHE A 93 9.07 -41.78 3.23
C PHE A 93 8.90 -40.45 3.96
N VAL A 94 7.72 -40.16 4.49
CA VAL A 94 7.41 -38.83 5.03
C VAL A 94 8.18 -38.61 6.33
N ASP A 95 9.07 -37.61 6.32
CA ASP A 95 9.89 -37.17 7.45
C ASP A 95 10.00 -35.63 7.48
N PRO A 96 10.43 -35.01 8.59
CA PRO A 96 10.49 -33.56 8.72
C PRO A 96 11.36 -32.93 7.62
N GLY A 97 10.88 -31.86 6.99
CA GLY A 97 11.54 -31.24 5.84
C GLY A 97 10.97 -31.66 4.47
N CYS A 98 10.04 -32.61 4.40
CA CYS A 98 9.32 -32.91 3.17
C CYS A 98 8.50 -31.69 2.68
N LEU A 99 8.41 -31.51 1.36
CA LEU A 99 7.62 -30.46 0.73
C LEU A 99 6.18 -30.94 0.54
N PHE A 100 5.23 -30.27 1.17
CA PHE A 100 3.81 -30.35 0.84
C PHE A 100 3.50 -29.31 -0.22
N ALA A 101 2.96 -29.74 -1.36
CA ALA A 101 2.53 -28.88 -2.45
C ALA A 101 1.05 -29.11 -2.74
N MET A 102 0.25 -28.03 -2.80
CA MET A 102 -1.19 -28.08 -3.05
C MET A 102 -1.59 -27.06 -4.12
N GLU A 103 -2.11 -27.54 -5.26
CA GLU A 103 -2.83 -26.72 -6.22
C GLU A 103 -4.30 -26.62 -5.77
N ILE A 104 -4.85 -25.41 -5.78
CA ILE A 104 -6.24 -25.16 -5.39
C ILE A 104 -6.88 -24.09 -6.27
N ASP A 105 -8.07 -24.37 -6.81
CA ASP A 105 -8.98 -23.33 -7.27
C ASP A 105 -9.87 -22.86 -6.11
N ALA A 106 -9.64 -21.61 -5.70
CA ALA A 106 -10.37 -20.91 -4.65
C ALA A 106 -11.51 -20.02 -5.19
N GLY A 107 -11.81 -20.09 -6.50
CA GLY A 107 -12.91 -19.37 -7.14
C GLY A 107 -14.29 -20.02 -6.99
N THR A 108 -14.34 -21.22 -6.40
CA THR A 108 -15.56 -22.00 -6.19
C THR A 108 -15.73 -22.36 -4.71
N ALA A 109 -16.98 -22.50 -4.27
CA ALA A 109 -17.33 -23.04 -2.97
C ALA A 109 -18.21 -24.29 -3.17
N PRO A 110 -17.74 -25.51 -2.86
CA PRO A 110 -16.41 -25.86 -2.32
C PRO A 110 -15.26 -25.56 -3.28
N GLY A 111 -14.07 -25.33 -2.73
CA GLY A 111 -12.84 -25.23 -3.54
C GLY A 111 -12.47 -26.59 -4.14
N SER A 112 -11.72 -26.62 -5.25
CA SER A 112 -11.33 -27.88 -5.90
C SER A 112 -9.86 -27.89 -6.31
N GLY A 113 -9.15 -28.99 -6.05
CA GLY A 113 -7.71 -29.05 -6.26
C GLY A 113 -7.06 -30.39 -5.96
N ALA A 114 -5.75 -30.36 -5.76
CA ALA A 114 -4.91 -31.54 -5.54
C ALA A 114 -3.74 -31.22 -4.62
N TRP A 115 -3.26 -32.19 -3.85
CA TRP A 115 -2.00 -32.06 -3.12
C TRP A 115 -1.13 -33.33 -3.18
N ALA A 116 0.18 -33.13 -3.09
CA ALA A 116 1.19 -34.18 -3.04
C ALA A 116 2.27 -33.84 -1.99
N VAL A 117 3.03 -34.86 -1.59
CA VAL A 117 4.18 -34.70 -0.68
C VAL A 117 5.43 -35.24 -1.35
N PHE A 118 6.48 -34.43 -1.38
CA PHE A 118 7.77 -34.79 -1.96
C PHE A 118 8.84 -34.92 -0.86
N PRO A 119 9.72 -35.94 -0.91
CA PRO A 119 10.86 -36.07 -0.02
C PRO A 119 11.76 -34.81 0.00
N ALA A 120 12.46 -34.57 1.11
CA ALA A 120 13.34 -33.41 1.26
C ALA A 120 14.50 -33.39 0.25
N ASP A 121 15.01 -34.56 -0.13
CA ASP A 121 16.08 -34.79 -1.10
C ASP A 121 15.58 -34.88 -2.56
N HIS A 122 14.27 -34.89 -2.78
CA HIS A 122 13.67 -35.00 -4.11
C HIS A 122 14.12 -33.85 -5.03
N PRO A 123 14.39 -34.09 -6.33
CA PRO A 123 14.83 -33.04 -7.26
C PRO A 123 13.89 -31.83 -7.31
N VAL A 124 12.57 -32.07 -7.27
CA VAL A 124 11.56 -31.00 -7.22
C VAL A 124 11.72 -30.16 -5.95
N THR A 125 11.82 -30.79 -4.76
CA THR A 125 11.97 -30.06 -3.49
C THR A 125 13.21 -29.18 -3.48
N ARG A 126 14.34 -29.69 -3.98
CA ARG A 126 15.57 -28.90 -4.13
C ARG A 126 15.45 -27.78 -5.15
N ALA A 127 14.80 -28.02 -6.29
CA ALA A 127 14.58 -27.00 -7.32
C ALA A 127 13.62 -25.88 -6.84
N VAL A 128 12.60 -26.22 -6.07
CA VAL A 128 11.66 -25.27 -5.44
C VAL A 128 12.37 -24.43 -4.38
N LEU A 129 13.16 -25.03 -3.49
CA LEU A 129 13.90 -24.28 -2.47
C LEU A 129 15.00 -23.38 -3.06
N ALA A 130 15.52 -23.71 -4.24
CA ALA A 130 16.50 -22.91 -4.98
C ALA A 130 15.87 -21.85 -5.91
N ASP A 131 14.54 -21.82 -6.05
CA ASP A 131 13.86 -20.86 -6.93
C ASP A 131 13.65 -19.51 -6.23
N GLY A 132 13.85 -18.41 -6.97
CA GLY A 132 13.91 -17.06 -6.39
C GLY A 132 12.61 -16.57 -5.75
N GLU A 133 11.46 -16.88 -6.36
CA GLU A 133 10.15 -16.53 -5.78
C GLU A 133 9.83 -17.45 -4.58
N SER A 134 10.24 -18.71 -4.68
CA SER A 134 10.05 -19.71 -3.64
C SER A 134 11.06 -19.63 -2.49
N CYS A 135 12.14 -18.86 -2.60
CA CYS A 135 13.14 -18.65 -1.54
C CYS A 135 12.53 -18.03 -0.25
N ARG A 136 11.35 -17.41 -0.32
CA ARG A 136 10.59 -16.98 0.86
C ARG A 136 10.12 -18.16 1.72
N LEU A 137 9.92 -19.35 1.14
CA LEU A 137 9.55 -20.58 1.85
C LEU A 137 10.56 -20.95 2.94
N ALA A 138 11.85 -20.71 2.72
CA ALA A 138 12.91 -20.94 3.70
C ALA A 138 12.87 -19.98 4.91
N LYS A 139 12.16 -18.85 4.80
CA LYS A 139 11.99 -17.86 5.89
C LYS A 139 10.61 -17.92 6.55
N SER A 140 9.56 -18.21 5.78
CA SER A 140 8.17 -18.19 6.25
C SER A 140 7.56 -19.57 6.50
N ALA A 141 8.24 -20.68 6.14
CA ALA A 141 7.77 -22.07 6.20
C ALA A 141 6.53 -22.42 5.33
N MET A 142 5.69 -21.46 4.97
CA MET A 142 4.65 -21.55 3.94
C MET A 142 4.66 -20.34 3.00
N ILE A 143 4.29 -20.55 1.74
CA ILE A 143 3.95 -19.50 0.77
C ILE A 143 2.76 -19.93 -0.11
N ALA A 144 2.08 -18.96 -0.71
CA ALA A 144 1.13 -19.17 -1.80
C ALA A 144 1.52 -18.33 -3.02
N LEU A 145 1.60 -18.98 -4.17
CA LEU A 145 1.97 -18.41 -5.47
C LEU A 145 0.75 -18.36 -6.41
N HIS A 146 0.61 -17.29 -7.19
CA HIS A 146 -0.48 -17.10 -8.14
C HIS A 146 0.03 -16.84 -9.58
N ASP A 147 -0.51 -17.56 -10.56
CA ASP A 147 -0.11 -17.52 -11.98
C ASP A 147 1.42 -17.47 -12.22
N GLU A 148 1.94 -16.32 -12.66
CA GLU A 148 3.33 -16.15 -13.12
C GLU A 148 4.33 -16.25 -11.95
N GLU A 149 3.89 -16.01 -10.70
CA GLU A 149 4.70 -16.24 -9.49
C GLU A 149 5.08 -17.73 -9.32
N GLY A 150 4.24 -18.64 -9.82
CA GLY A 150 4.39 -20.08 -9.64
C GLY A 150 4.73 -20.85 -10.90
N GLU A 151 4.77 -20.23 -12.09
CA GLU A 151 4.79 -20.94 -13.39
C GLU A 151 5.88 -22.01 -13.48
N ARG A 152 7.08 -21.66 -12.99
CA ARG A 152 8.23 -22.57 -12.99
C ARG A 152 8.04 -23.75 -12.04
N VAL A 153 7.43 -23.53 -10.87
CA VAL A 153 7.15 -24.59 -9.90
C VAL A 153 6.00 -25.48 -10.36
N TRP A 154 4.94 -24.89 -10.93
CA TRP A 154 3.86 -25.65 -11.57
C TRP A 154 4.39 -26.60 -12.66
N ARG A 155 5.33 -26.13 -13.49
CA ARG A 155 6.00 -26.97 -14.50
C ARG A 155 6.74 -28.14 -13.85
N LEU A 156 7.58 -27.88 -12.84
CA LEU A 156 8.32 -28.94 -12.11
C LEU A 156 7.39 -29.95 -11.41
N LEU A 157 6.28 -29.49 -10.85
CA LEU A 157 5.27 -30.33 -10.20
C LEU A 157 4.48 -31.17 -11.20
N GLY A 158 4.09 -30.60 -12.34
CA GLY A 158 3.37 -31.29 -13.41
C GLY A 158 4.25 -32.28 -14.19
N GLU A 159 5.55 -31.96 -14.40
CA GLU A 159 6.53 -32.91 -14.93
C GLU A 159 6.72 -34.11 -14.00
N ALA A 160 6.77 -33.87 -12.69
CA ALA A 160 6.93 -34.93 -11.70
C ALA A 160 5.65 -35.75 -11.48
N ARG A 161 4.47 -35.10 -11.50
CA ARG A 161 3.16 -35.69 -11.16
C ARG A 161 2.00 -35.07 -11.97
N PRO A 162 1.89 -35.45 -13.27
CA PRO A 162 0.88 -34.89 -14.17
C PRO A 162 -0.56 -35.26 -13.79
N ASP A 163 -0.77 -36.35 -13.05
CA ASP A 163 -2.10 -36.81 -12.61
C ASP A 163 -2.73 -35.91 -11.52
N LEU A 164 -1.92 -35.05 -10.88
CA LEU A 164 -2.34 -34.17 -9.78
C LEU A 164 -2.19 -32.69 -10.11
N PHE A 165 -1.11 -32.29 -10.80
CA PHE A 165 -0.82 -30.88 -11.09
C PHE A 165 -0.98 -30.57 -12.56
N THR A 166 -1.86 -29.63 -12.90
CA THR A 166 -2.15 -29.30 -14.30
C THR A 166 -1.28 -28.14 -14.76
N VAL A 167 -0.29 -28.40 -15.62
CA VAL A 167 0.44 -27.32 -16.29
C VAL A 167 -0.51 -26.64 -17.27
N LYS A 168 -0.80 -25.34 -17.07
CA LYS A 168 -1.37 -24.51 -18.14
C LYS A 168 -0.34 -24.46 -19.28
N HIS A 169 -0.58 -25.19 -20.35
CA HIS A 169 0.05 -24.88 -21.63
C HIS A 169 -0.41 -23.48 -22.04
N ARG A 170 0.45 -22.47 -21.79
CA ARG A 170 0.54 -21.36 -22.73
C ARG A 170 1.05 -21.99 -24.03
N GLU A 171 0.14 -22.40 -24.90
CA GLU A 171 0.44 -22.44 -26.32
C GLU A 171 0.84 -21.02 -26.68
N SER A 172 2.16 -20.78 -26.66
CA SER A 172 2.72 -19.63 -27.32
C SER A 172 2.58 -19.92 -28.80
N THR A 173 1.39 -19.67 -29.33
CA THR A 173 1.20 -19.34 -30.73
C THR A 173 2.07 -18.12 -31.00
N MET A 174 3.35 -18.41 -31.30
CA MET A 174 4.10 -17.61 -32.25
C MET A 174 3.43 -17.79 -33.61
N THR A 175 2.20 -17.27 -33.72
CA THR A 175 1.61 -16.82 -34.97
C THR A 175 2.58 -15.77 -35.47
N MET A 176 3.59 -16.22 -36.23
CA MET A 176 4.58 -15.38 -36.88
C MET A 176 3.80 -14.35 -37.68
N ALA A 177 3.65 -13.14 -37.11
CA ALA A 177 2.92 -12.05 -37.73
C ALA A 177 3.55 -11.85 -39.10
N ALA A 178 2.85 -12.27 -40.15
CA ALA A 178 3.46 -12.54 -41.45
C ALA A 178 4.24 -11.29 -41.89
N ALA A 179 5.57 -11.39 -41.89
CA ALA A 179 6.43 -10.24 -42.11
C ALA A 179 6.11 -9.69 -43.49
N ARG A 180 5.37 -8.58 -43.52
CA ARG A 180 5.02 -7.90 -44.77
C ARG A 180 6.31 -7.33 -45.34
N ASN A 181 6.96 -8.10 -46.21
CA ASN A 181 8.14 -7.72 -46.97
C ASN A 181 7.78 -6.61 -47.98
N GLY A 182 7.57 -5.40 -47.45
CA GLY A 182 7.38 -4.18 -48.20
C GLY A 182 8.58 -3.26 -48.00
N GLY A 183 9.54 -3.31 -48.94
CA GLY A 183 10.58 -2.28 -49.09
C GLY A 183 11.60 -2.16 -47.96
N ASN A 184 12.71 -2.89 -48.07
CA ASN A 184 13.97 -2.64 -47.34
C ASN A 184 13.87 -2.54 -45.79
N GLY A 185 12.89 -3.21 -45.18
CA GLY A 185 12.69 -3.26 -43.73
C GLY A 185 11.91 -4.50 -43.29
N VAL A 186 11.98 -4.80 -41.99
CA VAL A 186 11.25 -5.91 -41.35
C VAL A 186 10.20 -5.32 -40.41
N ALA A 187 8.93 -5.73 -40.58
CA ALA A 187 7.88 -5.35 -39.64
C ALA A 187 8.06 -6.11 -38.31
N LEU A 188 8.34 -5.37 -37.23
CA LEU A 188 8.54 -5.88 -35.88
C LEU A 188 7.43 -5.36 -34.94
N PRO A 189 6.18 -5.83 -35.08
CA PRO A 189 5.10 -5.43 -34.18
C PRO A 189 5.42 -5.88 -32.74
N PRO A 190 5.05 -5.10 -31.71
CA PRO A 190 5.21 -5.52 -30.32
C PRO A 190 4.40 -6.78 -30.04
N ASN A 191 4.97 -7.72 -29.29
CA ASN A 191 4.28 -8.94 -28.86
C ASN A 191 3.12 -8.56 -27.92
N PRO A 192 1.85 -8.90 -28.25
CA PRO A 192 0.69 -8.41 -27.52
C PRO A 192 0.72 -8.68 -26.01
N SER A 193 0.79 -9.95 -25.60
CA SER A 193 0.76 -10.35 -24.20
C SER A 193 1.95 -9.82 -23.40
N ARG A 194 3.16 -9.78 -23.98
CA ARG A 194 4.34 -9.16 -23.34
C ARG A 194 4.15 -7.67 -23.11
N THR A 195 3.67 -6.94 -24.11
CA THR A 195 3.43 -5.50 -24.00
C THR A 195 2.32 -5.22 -22.98
N VAL A 196 1.23 -5.99 -22.96
CA VAL A 196 0.20 -5.81 -21.92
C VAL A 196 0.72 -6.15 -20.52
N SER A 197 1.57 -7.16 -20.35
CA SER A 197 2.21 -7.45 -19.06
C SER A 197 3.08 -6.26 -18.56
N ILE A 198 3.87 -5.64 -19.45
CA ILE A 198 4.65 -4.42 -19.14
C ILE A 198 3.74 -3.23 -18.78
N LEU A 199 2.63 -3.07 -19.50
CA LEU A 199 1.63 -2.02 -19.24
C LEU A 199 0.90 -2.25 -17.91
N ALA A 200 0.57 -3.50 -17.58
CA ALA A 200 -0.03 -3.89 -16.30
C ALA A 200 0.89 -3.61 -15.10
N SER A 201 2.22 -3.68 -15.27
CA SER A 201 3.19 -3.52 -14.17
C SER A 201 3.36 -2.08 -13.65
N VAL A 202 2.60 -1.11 -14.16
CA VAL A 202 2.69 0.33 -13.81
C VAL A 202 2.31 0.64 -12.34
N GLY A 203 1.87 -0.36 -11.57
CA GLY A 203 1.83 -0.27 -10.10
C GLY A 203 0.63 0.52 -9.54
N TYR A 204 -0.51 0.45 -10.23
CA TYR A 204 -1.80 0.90 -9.71
C TYR A 204 -2.24 0.07 -8.50
N SER A 205 -2.74 0.72 -7.45
CA SER A 205 -3.56 0.04 -6.45
C SER A 205 -5.00 -0.16 -6.98
N LEU A 206 -5.76 -1.09 -6.40
CA LEU A 206 -7.16 -1.29 -6.79
C LEU A 206 -7.99 0.02 -6.68
N PRO A 207 -7.89 0.83 -5.61
CA PRO A 207 -8.56 2.12 -5.56
C PRO A 207 -8.12 3.12 -6.64
N ASP A 208 -6.82 3.21 -6.95
CA ASP A 208 -6.33 4.11 -8.01
C ASP A 208 -6.87 3.69 -9.39
N ALA A 209 -6.90 2.38 -9.66
CA ALA A 209 -7.39 1.83 -10.92
C ALA A 209 -8.90 2.08 -11.11
N VAL A 210 -9.70 1.87 -10.06
CA VAL A 210 -11.14 2.18 -10.11
C VAL A 210 -11.37 3.69 -10.23
N ALA A 211 -10.59 4.52 -9.53
CA ALA A 211 -10.68 5.98 -9.66
C ALA A 211 -10.39 6.46 -11.09
N ASP A 212 -9.43 5.86 -11.81
CA ASP A 212 -9.18 6.14 -13.23
C ASP A 212 -10.35 5.74 -14.16
N LEU A 213 -11.20 4.78 -13.76
CA LEU A 213 -12.45 4.46 -14.48
C LEU A 213 -13.59 5.42 -14.13
N VAL A 214 -13.73 5.79 -12.85
CA VAL A 214 -14.69 6.81 -12.39
C VAL A 214 -14.41 8.16 -13.07
N ASP A 215 -13.14 8.52 -13.28
CA ASP A 215 -12.74 9.70 -14.04
C ASP A 215 -13.30 9.71 -15.49
N ASN A 216 -13.32 8.53 -16.14
CA ASN A 216 -13.86 8.40 -17.50
C ASN A 216 -15.39 8.54 -17.49
N ALA A 217 -16.07 7.90 -16.53
CA ALA A 217 -17.52 8.01 -16.35
C ALA A 217 -17.96 9.48 -16.11
N ILE A 218 -17.28 10.20 -15.21
CA ILE A 218 -17.53 11.62 -14.96
C ILE A 218 -17.22 12.46 -16.21
N SER A 219 -16.18 12.11 -16.96
CA SER A 219 -15.86 12.79 -18.22
C SER A 219 -16.95 12.58 -19.28
N ALA A 220 -17.62 11.43 -19.27
CA ALA A 220 -18.79 11.07 -20.10
C ALA A 220 -20.14 11.57 -19.56
N ASP A 221 -20.11 12.55 -18.62
CA ASP A 221 -21.26 13.18 -17.97
C ASP A 221 -22.20 12.25 -17.18
N ALA A 222 -21.69 11.11 -16.70
CA ALA A 222 -22.40 10.24 -15.78
C ALA A 222 -22.77 10.98 -14.47
N THR A 223 -24.00 10.78 -14.01
CA THR A 223 -24.48 11.21 -12.68
C THR A 223 -24.50 10.08 -11.67
N GLU A 224 -24.37 8.83 -12.13
CA GLU A 224 -24.31 7.63 -11.30
C GLU A 224 -23.23 6.68 -11.81
N VAL A 225 -22.43 6.15 -10.88
CA VAL A 225 -21.45 5.09 -11.12
C VAL A 225 -21.68 3.97 -10.11
N SER A 226 -22.03 2.78 -10.59
CA SER A 226 -22.27 1.59 -9.78
C SER A 226 -21.12 0.60 -9.93
N ILE A 227 -20.42 0.34 -8.83
CA ILE A 227 -19.31 -0.60 -8.73
C ILE A 227 -19.82 -1.86 -8.07
N THR A 228 -19.91 -2.95 -8.84
CA THR A 228 -20.22 -4.29 -8.33
C THR A 228 -18.91 -5.06 -8.20
N PHE A 229 -18.44 -5.27 -6.96
CA PHE A 229 -17.37 -6.19 -6.66
C PHE A 229 -18.01 -7.55 -6.33
N GLY A 230 -17.74 -8.57 -7.14
CA GLY A 230 -18.22 -9.93 -6.89
C GLY A 230 -17.46 -10.58 -5.73
N ARG A 231 -18.17 -11.34 -4.88
CA ARG A 231 -17.50 -12.16 -3.87
C ARG A 231 -16.64 -13.24 -4.56
N PRO A 232 -15.36 -13.43 -4.21
CA PRO A 232 -14.48 -14.36 -4.92
C PRO A 232 -14.86 -15.84 -4.81
N ASP A 233 -15.69 -16.21 -3.82
CA ASP A 233 -16.24 -17.54 -3.58
C ASP A 233 -17.57 -17.80 -4.35
N GLY A 234 -18.09 -16.80 -5.06
CA GLY A 234 -19.38 -16.83 -5.76
C GLY A 234 -19.43 -17.61 -7.09
N GLY A 235 -18.48 -18.52 -7.34
CA GLY A 235 -18.46 -19.39 -8.53
C GLY A 235 -17.86 -18.79 -9.81
N HIS A 236 -17.77 -17.46 -9.91
CA HIS A 236 -17.17 -16.75 -11.04
C HIS A 236 -15.73 -16.25 -10.75
N GLY A 237 -15.14 -16.68 -9.63
CA GLY A 237 -13.87 -16.16 -9.13
C GLY A 237 -13.94 -14.67 -8.76
N ARG A 238 -12.79 -13.99 -8.78
CA ARG A 238 -12.69 -12.56 -8.46
C ARG A 238 -12.94 -11.72 -9.71
N TRP A 239 -13.99 -10.90 -9.67
CA TRP A 239 -14.41 -10.02 -10.76
C TRP A 239 -14.99 -8.71 -10.22
N MET A 240 -14.99 -7.67 -11.04
CA MET A 240 -15.58 -6.37 -10.71
C MET A 240 -16.19 -5.73 -11.96
N GLY A 241 -17.45 -5.29 -11.86
CA GLY A 241 -18.11 -4.45 -12.87
C GLY A 241 -18.13 -3.00 -12.41
N ILE A 242 -17.73 -2.07 -13.28
CA ILE A 242 -17.84 -0.62 -13.07
C ILE A 242 -18.80 -0.10 -14.13
N ALA A 243 -20.04 0.19 -13.74
CA ALA A 243 -21.10 0.65 -14.61
C ALA A 243 -21.34 2.16 -14.42
N ASP A 244 -21.54 2.90 -15.52
CA ASP A 244 -21.92 4.30 -15.52
C ASP A 244 -23.16 4.58 -16.37
N ASN A 245 -23.88 5.64 -16.05
CA ASN A 245 -25.02 6.15 -16.82
C ASN A 245 -24.65 7.33 -17.74
N GLY A 246 -23.38 7.44 -18.16
CA GLY A 246 -22.91 8.47 -19.09
C GLY A 246 -23.44 8.27 -20.52
N VAL A 247 -22.95 9.08 -21.47
CA VAL A 247 -23.44 9.08 -22.86
C VAL A 247 -23.26 7.75 -23.63
N GLY A 248 -22.42 6.84 -23.12
CA GLY A 248 -22.07 5.59 -23.78
C GLY A 248 -21.30 5.78 -25.09
N MET A 249 -21.04 4.68 -25.79
CA MET A 249 -20.30 4.64 -27.04
C MET A 249 -21.04 3.79 -28.08
N ASP A 250 -20.93 4.19 -29.35
CA ASP A 250 -21.23 3.32 -30.48
C ASP A 250 -20.05 2.37 -30.77
N ARG A 251 -20.23 1.47 -31.74
CA ARG A 251 -19.21 0.45 -32.07
C ARG A 251 -17.89 1.04 -32.53
N ALA A 252 -17.90 2.13 -33.31
CA ALA A 252 -16.68 2.76 -33.83
C ALA A 252 -15.92 3.51 -32.71
N THR A 253 -16.66 4.22 -31.86
CA THR A 253 -16.12 4.88 -30.67
C THR A 253 -15.55 3.86 -29.69
N LEU A 254 -16.22 2.73 -29.49
CA LEU A 254 -15.73 1.63 -28.65
C LEU A 254 -14.45 0.99 -29.23
N GLU A 255 -14.36 0.79 -30.54
CA GLU A 255 -13.15 0.27 -31.20
C GLU A 255 -11.95 1.20 -31.01
N GLU A 256 -12.12 2.52 -31.16
CA GLU A 256 -11.05 3.49 -30.88
C GLU A 256 -10.76 3.60 -29.38
N ALA A 257 -11.79 3.60 -28.54
CA ALA A 257 -11.64 3.59 -27.08
C ALA A 257 -10.93 2.34 -26.56
N MET A 258 -10.98 1.21 -27.29
CA MET A 258 -10.24 -0.02 -26.97
C MET A 258 -8.85 -0.11 -27.63
N ARG A 259 -8.52 0.78 -28.58
CA ARG A 259 -7.19 0.87 -29.19
C ARG A 259 -6.14 1.34 -28.17
N ILE A 260 -4.95 0.73 -28.23
CA ILE A 260 -3.80 1.15 -27.42
C ILE A 260 -3.15 2.38 -28.06
N GLY A 261 -2.92 3.42 -27.27
CA GLY A 261 -2.44 4.71 -27.79
C GLY A 261 -3.47 5.42 -28.67
N SER A 262 -4.77 5.30 -28.31
CA SER A 262 -5.88 5.92 -29.03
C SER A 262 -5.70 7.43 -29.18
N ALA A 263 -6.02 7.94 -30.37
CA ALA A 263 -5.93 9.37 -30.68
C ALA A 263 -7.18 10.10 -30.13
N SER A 264 -7.23 10.28 -28.82
CA SER A 264 -8.33 10.96 -28.15
C SER A 264 -8.05 12.45 -28.02
N ASP A 265 -8.76 13.27 -28.80
CA ASP A 265 -8.84 14.72 -28.57
C ASP A 265 -9.60 14.96 -27.26
N TYR A 266 -8.86 15.18 -26.18
CA TYR A 266 -9.42 15.42 -24.86
C TYR A 266 -9.97 16.84 -24.76
N ASP A 267 -11.26 16.97 -24.39
CA ASP A 267 -11.84 18.25 -23.99
C ASP A 267 -11.06 18.88 -22.82
N GLN A 268 -11.06 20.21 -22.75
CA GLN A 268 -10.37 21.00 -21.74
C GLN A 268 -10.78 20.64 -20.30
N ARG A 269 -11.97 20.05 -20.09
CA ARG A 269 -12.47 19.59 -18.78
C ARG A 269 -12.30 18.08 -18.55
N SER A 270 -11.51 17.39 -19.37
CA SER A 270 -11.25 15.96 -19.20
C SER A 270 -10.37 15.68 -17.99
N LEU A 271 -10.75 14.65 -17.23
CA LEU A 271 -9.95 14.11 -16.12
C LEU A 271 -8.84 13.15 -16.62
N GLY A 272 -8.85 12.80 -17.90
CA GLY A 272 -7.82 12.00 -18.59
C GLY A 272 -6.97 12.84 -19.56
N LYS A 273 -5.76 12.35 -19.87
CA LYS A 273 -4.81 13.04 -20.77
C LYS A 273 -4.09 12.13 -21.79
N TYR A 274 -4.05 10.81 -21.59
CA TYR A 274 -3.04 9.95 -22.21
C TYR A 274 -3.55 8.75 -23.04
N GLY A 275 -4.87 8.65 -23.33
CA GLY A 275 -5.47 7.51 -24.06
C GLY A 275 -5.44 6.16 -23.32
N TYR A 276 -4.76 6.11 -22.18
CA TYR A 276 -4.30 4.88 -21.54
C TYR A 276 -5.12 4.45 -20.31
N GLY A 277 -5.75 5.39 -19.60
CA GLY A 277 -6.36 5.17 -18.27
C GLY A 277 -7.22 3.91 -18.18
N LEU A 278 -8.20 3.77 -19.08
CA LEU A 278 -9.05 2.57 -19.18
C LEU A 278 -8.24 1.26 -19.24
N LYS A 279 -7.29 1.16 -20.17
CA LYS A 279 -6.56 -0.10 -20.42
C LYS A 279 -5.53 -0.38 -19.34
N GLY A 280 -4.77 0.64 -18.92
CA GLY A 280 -3.75 0.53 -17.88
C GLY A 280 -4.32 0.18 -16.52
N ALA A 281 -5.37 0.88 -16.09
CA ALA A 281 -6.10 0.55 -14.88
C ALA A 281 -6.62 -0.90 -14.94
N SER A 282 -7.33 -1.25 -16.01
CA SER A 282 -7.93 -2.57 -16.17
C SER A 282 -6.89 -3.70 -16.18
N TRP A 283 -5.88 -3.62 -17.04
CA TRP A 283 -4.86 -4.68 -17.14
C TRP A 283 -3.98 -4.80 -15.91
N SER A 284 -3.83 -3.76 -15.08
CA SER A 284 -3.16 -3.89 -13.78
C SER A 284 -3.95 -4.78 -12.81
N GLN A 285 -5.29 -4.70 -12.83
CA GLN A 285 -6.15 -5.44 -11.89
C GLN A 285 -6.61 -6.80 -12.43
N ALA A 286 -6.83 -6.93 -13.75
CA ALA A 286 -7.41 -8.13 -14.38
C ALA A 286 -6.66 -8.64 -15.61
N LYS A 287 -6.92 -9.91 -15.98
CA LYS A 287 -6.46 -10.48 -17.26
C LYS A 287 -7.48 -10.35 -18.37
N ILE A 288 -8.77 -10.33 -18.04
CA ILE A 288 -9.86 -10.18 -18.99
C ILE A 288 -10.55 -8.84 -18.72
N LEU A 289 -10.53 -7.98 -19.74
CA LEU A 289 -11.21 -6.69 -19.79
C LEU A 289 -12.31 -6.80 -20.85
N THR A 290 -13.57 -6.80 -20.42
CA THR A 290 -14.72 -6.64 -21.30
C THR A 290 -15.27 -5.23 -21.12
N VAL A 291 -15.52 -4.51 -22.21
CA VAL A 291 -16.23 -3.22 -22.17
C VAL A 291 -17.52 -3.38 -22.96
N VAL A 292 -18.65 -3.21 -22.29
CA VAL A 292 -19.99 -3.18 -22.88
C VAL A 292 -20.45 -1.72 -22.86
N SER A 293 -20.91 -1.18 -23.98
CA SER A 293 -21.36 0.21 -24.05
C SER A 293 -22.56 0.38 -24.97
N LYS A 294 -23.37 1.39 -24.68
CA LYS A 294 -24.60 1.69 -25.39
C LYS A 294 -24.85 3.19 -25.39
N SER A 295 -24.81 3.82 -26.56
CA SER A 295 -25.34 5.17 -26.74
C SER A 295 -26.87 5.18 -26.83
N GLU A 296 -27.49 6.32 -26.54
CA GLU A 296 -28.95 6.48 -26.60
C GLU A 296 -29.50 6.13 -28.00
N GLY A 297 -30.54 5.28 -28.04
CA GLY A 297 -31.14 4.81 -29.29
C GLY A 297 -30.35 3.74 -30.06
N ALA A 298 -29.12 3.43 -29.66
CA ALA A 298 -28.28 2.40 -30.28
C ALA A 298 -28.45 1.02 -29.61
N PRO A 299 -28.17 -0.10 -30.33
CA PRO A 299 -27.96 -1.39 -29.68
C PRO A 299 -26.69 -1.34 -28.80
N ALA A 300 -26.67 -2.12 -27.73
CA ALA A 300 -25.45 -2.32 -26.97
C ALA A 300 -24.39 -3.04 -27.83
N CYS A 301 -23.13 -2.68 -27.65
CA CYS A 301 -22.00 -3.33 -28.28
C CYS A 301 -20.90 -3.60 -27.26
N HIS A 302 -20.08 -4.62 -27.49
CA HIS A 302 -18.97 -4.96 -26.60
C HIS A 302 -17.71 -5.36 -27.34
N LEU A 303 -16.60 -5.23 -26.62
CA LEU A 303 -15.27 -5.74 -27.00
C LEU A 303 -14.58 -6.31 -25.76
N THR A 304 -13.82 -7.38 -25.96
CA THR A 304 -13.08 -8.08 -24.91
C THR A 304 -11.60 -8.22 -25.25
N TRP A 305 -10.74 -7.90 -24.30
CA TRP A 305 -9.31 -8.20 -24.29
C TRP A 305 -9.03 -9.28 -23.24
N ASP A 306 -8.65 -10.49 -23.65
CA ASP A 306 -8.03 -11.49 -22.78
C ASP A 306 -6.52 -11.49 -23.02
N VAL A 307 -5.71 -11.22 -22.00
CA VAL A 307 -4.23 -11.21 -22.07
C VAL A 307 -3.63 -12.53 -22.59
N ASN A 308 -4.36 -13.65 -22.44
CA ASN A 308 -3.95 -14.97 -22.91
C ASN A 308 -4.34 -15.26 -24.37
N ASP A 309 -5.23 -14.46 -24.97
CA ASP A 309 -5.68 -14.57 -26.37
C ASP A 309 -5.74 -13.17 -27.02
N MET A 310 -4.56 -12.62 -27.30
CA MET A 310 -4.37 -11.30 -27.92
C MET A 310 -3.75 -11.39 -29.33
N ASP A 311 -3.95 -12.50 -30.04
CA ASP A 311 -3.29 -12.76 -31.33
C ASP A 311 -3.49 -11.59 -32.32
N GLY A 312 -2.38 -11.03 -32.79
CA GLY A 312 -2.37 -9.92 -33.75
C GLY A 312 -2.95 -8.58 -33.24
N TRP A 313 -3.14 -8.39 -31.93
CA TRP A 313 -3.88 -7.26 -31.35
C TRP A 313 -5.36 -7.21 -31.81
N VAL A 314 -6.04 -8.36 -31.77
CA VAL A 314 -7.48 -8.46 -32.08
C VAL A 314 -8.30 -8.52 -30.78
N ALA A 315 -9.12 -7.48 -30.53
CA ALA A 315 -10.15 -7.52 -29.51
C ALA A 315 -11.31 -8.43 -29.96
N LYS A 316 -11.81 -9.26 -29.06
CA LYS A 316 -12.87 -10.24 -29.31
C LYS A 316 -14.25 -9.59 -29.16
N SER A 317 -15.26 -10.16 -29.81
CA SER A 317 -16.67 -9.80 -29.60
C SER A 317 -17.57 -11.03 -29.64
N ASP A 318 -17.07 -12.14 -29.11
CA ASP A 318 -17.82 -13.38 -28.92
C ASP A 318 -19.00 -13.15 -27.96
N PRO A 319 -20.08 -13.95 -28.04
CA PRO A 319 -21.21 -13.84 -27.11
C PRO A 319 -20.76 -13.95 -25.66
N LEU A 320 -21.27 -13.07 -24.81
CA LEU A 320 -20.97 -13.07 -23.38
C LEU A 320 -21.60 -14.29 -22.70
N GLU A 321 -20.98 -14.76 -21.62
CA GLU A 321 -21.63 -15.75 -20.75
C GLU A 321 -22.84 -15.10 -20.07
N ARG A 322 -23.90 -15.87 -19.79
CA ARG A 322 -25.15 -15.33 -19.20
C ARG A 322 -24.93 -14.48 -17.93
N TRP A 323 -24.00 -14.87 -17.06
CA TRP A 323 -23.70 -14.10 -15.86
C TRP A 323 -22.95 -12.78 -16.16
N GLU A 324 -22.20 -12.72 -17.27
CA GLU A 324 -21.55 -11.50 -17.76
C GLU A 324 -22.60 -10.57 -18.36
N GLU A 325 -23.58 -11.08 -19.10
CA GLU A 325 -24.75 -10.30 -19.56
C GLU A 325 -25.53 -9.73 -18.36
N GLU A 326 -25.80 -10.53 -17.33
CA GLU A 326 -26.46 -10.10 -16.09
C GLU A 326 -25.60 -9.06 -15.32
N ALA A 327 -24.26 -9.20 -15.30
CA ALA A 327 -23.34 -8.27 -14.64
C ALA A 327 -23.04 -6.99 -15.43
N THR A 328 -23.34 -6.97 -16.74
CA THR A 328 -23.10 -5.82 -17.65
C THR A 328 -24.39 -5.20 -18.19
N ALA A 329 -25.54 -5.54 -17.62
CA ALA A 329 -26.85 -5.06 -18.01
C ALA A 329 -26.92 -3.51 -17.97
N LEU A 330 -27.12 -2.90 -19.14
CA LEU A 330 -27.24 -1.45 -19.32
C LEU A 330 -28.71 -1.01 -19.51
N GLY A 331 -29.02 0.20 -19.05
CA GLY A 331 -30.32 0.83 -19.20
C GLY A 331 -30.53 1.48 -20.58
N GLY A 332 -30.93 2.75 -20.60
CA GLY A 332 -31.13 3.52 -21.84
C GLY A 332 -29.81 3.75 -22.60
N HIS A 333 -28.79 4.20 -21.87
CA HIS A 333 -27.43 4.47 -22.33
C HIS A 333 -26.45 4.24 -21.18
N GLY A 334 -25.14 4.19 -21.47
CA GLY A 334 -24.08 4.03 -20.47
C GLY A 334 -22.94 3.10 -20.92
N THR A 335 -22.01 2.82 -20.00
CA THR A 335 -20.91 1.86 -20.21
C THR A 335 -20.73 0.98 -18.98
N VAL A 336 -20.40 -0.30 -19.17
CA VAL A 336 -19.87 -1.18 -18.12
C VAL A 336 -18.49 -1.67 -18.51
N VAL A 337 -17.53 -1.44 -17.62
CA VAL A 337 -16.20 -2.06 -17.66
C VAL A 337 -16.22 -3.27 -16.72
N LEU A 338 -16.16 -4.47 -17.28
CA LEU A 338 -16.09 -5.72 -16.54
C LEU A 338 -14.65 -6.25 -16.51
N TRP A 339 -14.15 -6.44 -15.30
CA TRP A 339 -12.89 -7.08 -14.99
C TRP A 339 -13.13 -8.52 -14.57
N LYS A 340 -12.65 -9.50 -15.35
CA LYS A 340 -12.72 -10.94 -15.07
C LYS A 340 -11.31 -11.52 -14.90
N ASP A 341 -11.20 -12.55 -14.06
CA ASP A 341 -9.92 -13.11 -13.58
C ASP A 341 -9.01 -12.02 -13.00
N MET A 342 -9.54 -11.30 -11.99
CA MET A 342 -8.79 -10.28 -11.27
C MET A 342 -7.66 -10.89 -10.45
N ARG A 343 -6.46 -10.33 -10.57
CA ARG A 343 -5.29 -10.73 -9.77
C ARG A 343 -5.56 -10.48 -8.29
N PRO A 344 -5.14 -11.36 -7.36
CA PRO A 344 -5.21 -11.10 -5.93
C PRO A 344 -4.25 -9.96 -5.54
N PRO A 345 -4.47 -9.26 -4.41
CA PRO A 345 -3.52 -8.30 -3.89
C PRO A 345 -2.15 -8.92 -3.63
N GLN A 346 -1.07 -8.16 -3.90
CA GLN A 346 0.29 -8.55 -3.51
C GLN A 346 0.46 -8.55 -1.97
N THR A 347 -0.21 -7.61 -1.30
CA THR A 347 -0.28 -7.52 0.16
C THR A 347 -1.75 -7.36 0.53
N MET A 348 -2.30 -8.30 1.31
CA MET A 348 -3.70 -8.24 1.73
C MET A 348 -3.92 -7.08 2.72
N PRO A 349 -4.95 -6.25 2.53
CA PRO A 349 -5.41 -5.31 3.55
C PRO A 349 -5.78 -6.03 4.84
N ASN A 350 -5.01 -5.80 5.91
CA ASN A 350 -5.37 -6.27 7.23
C ASN A 350 -5.98 -5.13 8.04
N MET A 351 -7.31 -5.10 8.16
CA MET A 351 -8.00 -4.23 9.12
C MET A 351 -8.67 -5.07 10.19
N ARG A 352 -8.48 -4.67 11.46
CA ARG A 352 -8.84 -5.47 12.62
C ARG A 352 -10.34 -5.74 12.67
N GLY A 353 -10.71 -7.01 12.55
CA GLY A 353 -12.09 -7.49 12.69
C GLY A 353 -12.87 -7.62 11.37
N LEU A 354 -12.22 -7.45 10.22
CA LEU A 354 -12.82 -7.67 8.90
C LEU A 354 -12.09 -8.78 8.13
N ASP A 355 -12.80 -9.41 7.22
CA ASP A 355 -12.22 -10.25 6.18
C ASP A 355 -11.42 -9.39 5.17
N PRO A 356 -10.44 -9.96 4.45
CA PRO A 356 -9.68 -9.24 3.44
C PRO A 356 -10.54 -8.59 2.34
N TYR A 357 -11.61 -9.26 1.88
CA TYR A 357 -12.46 -8.75 0.80
C TYR A 357 -13.28 -7.52 1.24
N SER A 358 -13.92 -7.53 2.41
CA SER A 358 -14.54 -6.33 2.98
C SER A 358 -13.52 -5.24 3.31
N SER A 359 -12.29 -5.61 3.67
CA SER A 359 -11.20 -4.67 3.87
C SER A 359 -10.79 -3.96 2.58
N GLU A 360 -10.80 -4.65 1.43
CA GLU A 360 -10.62 -4.04 0.11
C GLU A 360 -11.78 -3.11 -0.28
N ILE A 361 -13.03 -3.55 -0.11
CA ILE A 361 -14.23 -2.73 -0.36
C ILE A 361 -14.16 -1.42 0.43
N MET A 362 -13.83 -1.50 1.71
CA MET A 362 -13.73 -0.33 2.58
C MET A 362 -12.53 0.58 2.25
N GLN A 363 -11.42 0.03 1.75
CA GLN A 363 -10.32 0.86 1.23
C GLN A 363 -10.73 1.59 -0.05
N LEU A 364 -11.45 0.92 -0.95
CA LEU A 364 -12.00 1.51 -2.17
C LEU A 364 -13.02 2.62 -1.83
N GLU A 365 -13.97 2.36 -0.94
CA GLU A 365 -14.96 3.31 -0.44
C GLU A 365 -14.27 4.58 0.11
N ARG A 366 -13.33 4.42 1.05
CA ARG A 366 -12.61 5.55 1.66
C ARG A 366 -11.79 6.36 0.66
N HIS A 367 -11.22 5.71 -0.35
CA HIS A 367 -10.45 6.38 -1.40
C HIS A 367 -11.38 7.18 -2.31
N LEU A 368 -12.47 6.59 -2.81
CA LEU A 368 -13.43 7.28 -3.68
C LEU A 368 -14.14 8.42 -2.95
N ALA A 369 -14.55 8.19 -1.69
CA ALA A 369 -15.13 9.19 -0.79
C ALA A 369 -14.25 10.44 -0.64
N LEU A 370 -12.92 10.25 -0.59
CA LEU A 370 -11.92 11.32 -0.46
C LEU A 370 -11.58 11.96 -1.82
N VAL A 371 -11.33 11.17 -2.86
CA VAL A 371 -10.86 11.67 -4.16
C VAL A 371 -11.94 12.45 -4.90
N PHE A 372 -13.18 11.96 -4.84
CA PHE A 372 -14.32 12.52 -5.56
C PHE A 372 -15.25 13.37 -4.67
N HIS A 373 -14.84 13.73 -3.44
CA HIS A 373 -15.70 14.40 -2.47
C HIS A 373 -16.45 15.63 -3.04
N ARG A 374 -15.78 16.47 -3.84
CA ARG A 374 -16.43 17.64 -4.48
C ARG A 374 -17.51 17.27 -5.51
N PHE A 375 -17.36 16.16 -6.23
CA PHE A 375 -18.37 15.67 -7.19
C PHE A 375 -19.56 15.04 -6.45
N LEU A 376 -19.28 14.28 -5.39
CA LEU A 376 -20.29 13.70 -4.49
C LEU A 376 -21.09 14.77 -3.73
N GLU A 377 -20.44 15.88 -3.33
CA GLU A 377 -21.07 17.05 -2.70
C GLU A 377 -21.81 17.98 -3.70
N GLY A 378 -21.65 17.79 -5.01
CA GLY A 378 -22.19 18.71 -6.02
C GLY A 378 -21.51 20.09 -6.05
N ARG A 379 -20.25 20.18 -5.60
CA ARG A 379 -19.44 21.40 -5.57
C ARG A 379 -18.45 21.52 -6.74
N ALA A 380 -18.30 20.47 -7.54
CA ALA A 380 -17.43 20.49 -8.72
C ALA A 380 -17.94 21.49 -9.79
N VAL A 381 -17.05 22.34 -10.31
CA VAL A 381 -17.44 23.47 -11.14
C VAL A 381 -17.87 23.01 -12.53
N GLY A 382 -19.12 23.31 -12.90
CA GLY A 382 -19.65 23.00 -14.23
C GLY A 382 -19.95 21.51 -14.47
N ARG A 383 -20.04 20.70 -13.41
CA ARG A 383 -20.48 19.29 -13.46
C ARG A 383 -21.73 19.10 -12.59
N LYS A 384 -22.50 18.04 -12.86
CA LYS A 384 -23.64 17.62 -12.02
C LYS A 384 -23.12 16.90 -10.77
N THR A 385 -23.94 16.83 -9.72
CA THR A 385 -23.68 15.94 -8.57
C THR A 385 -23.62 14.49 -9.04
N VAL A 386 -22.62 13.75 -8.59
CA VAL A 386 -22.41 12.34 -8.93
C VAL A 386 -22.75 11.47 -7.72
N ALA A 387 -23.41 10.33 -7.94
CA ALA A 387 -23.56 9.27 -6.95
C ALA A 387 -22.61 8.12 -7.31
N ILE A 388 -21.78 7.68 -6.36
CA ILE A 388 -21.00 6.45 -6.49
C ILE A 388 -21.60 5.41 -5.56
N LEU A 389 -21.82 4.19 -6.05
CA LEU A 389 -22.30 3.06 -5.26
C LEU A 389 -21.27 1.92 -5.32
N ILE A 390 -21.04 1.24 -4.20
CA ILE A 390 -20.25 0.00 -4.14
C ILE A 390 -21.13 -1.10 -3.55
N ASN A 391 -21.39 -2.16 -4.33
CA ASN A 391 -22.30 -3.26 -3.97
C ASN A 391 -23.67 -2.75 -3.46
N GLY A 392 -24.23 -1.75 -4.16
CA GLY A 392 -25.51 -1.11 -3.85
C GLY A 392 -25.48 -0.10 -2.69
N LYS A 393 -24.35 0.07 -1.98
CA LYS A 393 -24.20 1.08 -0.92
C LYS A 393 -23.63 2.36 -1.48
N ARG A 394 -24.29 3.50 -1.22
CA ARG A 394 -23.80 4.83 -1.61
C ARG A 394 -22.51 5.17 -0.86
N VAL A 395 -21.53 5.70 -1.57
CA VAL A 395 -20.30 6.27 -1.01
C VAL A 395 -20.59 7.69 -0.52
N GLU A 396 -20.43 7.92 0.77
CA GLU A 396 -20.57 9.25 1.37
C GLU A 396 -19.30 10.10 1.20
N PRO A 397 -19.39 11.40 0.89
CA PRO A 397 -18.21 12.26 0.70
C PRO A 397 -17.41 12.43 2.00
N ASN A 398 -16.09 12.22 1.93
CA ASN A 398 -15.16 12.57 3.00
C ASN A 398 -14.37 13.83 2.65
N ASN A 399 -14.96 14.99 2.94
CA ASN A 399 -14.34 16.28 2.71
C ASN A 399 -13.27 16.61 3.79
N PRO A 400 -11.97 16.73 3.44
CA PRO A 400 -10.89 16.93 4.42
C PRO A 400 -10.94 18.24 5.22
N PHE A 401 -11.78 19.18 4.80
CA PHE A 401 -12.01 20.49 5.42
C PHE A 401 -13.50 20.78 5.66
N GLY A 402 -14.38 19.79 5.50
CA GLY A 402 -15.84 19.95 5.58
C GLY A 402 -16.43 20.04 7.00
N HIS A 403 -15.62 19.91 8.05
CA HIS A 403 -16.14 19.98 9.43
C HIS A 403 -16.63 21.40 9.77
N PRO A 404 -17.83 21.59 10.37
CA PRO A 404 -18.42 22.92 10.62
C PRO A 404 -17.53 23.90 11.41
N LEU A 405 -16.69 23.37 12.31
CA LEU A 405 -15.72 24.16 13.11
C LEU A 405 -14.38 24.44 12.40
N ALA A 406 -14.22 24.12 11.11
CA ALA A 406 -13.04 24.48 10.34
C ALA A 406 -13.10 25.95 9.92
N SER A 407 -11.97 26.66 10.05
CA SER A 407 -11.87 28.07 9.63
C SER A 407 -11.11 28.18 8.32
N ALA A 408 -11.71 28.79 7.30
CA ALA A 408 -11.05 29.12 6.04
C ALA A 408 -10.32 30.47 6.15
N TYR A 409 -9.17 30.58 5.51
CA TYR A 409 -8.50 31.86 5.25
C TYR A 409 -8.84 32.37 3.84
N ASP A 410 -8.48 33.62 3.53
CA ASP A 410 -8.68 34.19 2.20
C ASP A 410 -7.97 33.37 1.12
N ALA A 411 -8.66 33.12 0.01
CA ALA A 411 -8.09 32.42 -1.13
C ALA A 411 -7.23 33.37 -1.98
N LYS A 412 -6.05 32.90 -2.37
CA LYS A 412 -5.08 33.66 -3.17
C LYS A 412 -4.91 33.02 -4.54
N THR A 413 -5.18 33.77 -5.59
CA THR A 413 -4.86 33.37 -6.97
C THR A 413 -3.42 33.73 -7.29
N ILE A 414 -2.65 32.74 -7.73
CA ILE A 414 -1.28 32.87 -8.23
C ILE A 414 -1.34 32.63 -9.75
N ARG A 415 -0.66 33.47 -10.54
CA ARG A 415 -0.49 33.27 -11.99
C ARG A 415 0.89 32.68 -12.25
N ILE A 416 0.96 31.69 -13.13
CA ILE A 416 2.19 31.07 -13.60
C ILE A 416 2.25 31.29 -15.12
N PRO A 417 3.24 32.03 -15.63
CA PRO A 417 3.38 32.21 -17.07
C PRO A 417 3.73 30.88 -17.72
N THR A 418 3.01 30.51 -18.77
CA THR A 418 3.35 29.38 -19.65
C THR A 418 3.64 29.89 -21.07
N CYS A 419 4.05 29.01 -21.97
CA CYS A 419 4.36 29.40 -23.36
C CYS A 419 3.13 29.82 -24.20
N GLY A 420 1.90 29.67 -23.68
CA GLY A 420 0.67 30.04 -24.37
C GLY A 420 -0.24 30.96 -23.55
N GLU A 421 -0.65 30.52 -22.36
CA GLU A 421 -1.55 31.28 -21.47
C GLU A 421 -1.08 31.29 -20.01
N ASP A 422 -1.47 32.32 -19.25
CA ASP A 422 -1.21 32.42 -17.81
C ASP A 422 -2.06 31.38 -17.03
N GLY A 423 -1.42 30.26 -16.69
CA GLY A 423 -2.05 29.23 -15.84
C GLY A 423 -2.34 29.79 -14.45
N ARG A 424 -3.56 29.53 -13.95
CA ARG A 424 -4.02 30.03 -12.65
C ARG A 424 -3.99 28.93 -11.61
N VAL A 425 -3.47 29.25 -10.43
CA VAL A 425 -3.48 28.39 -9.25
C VAL A 425 -4.22 29.10 -8.12
N LEU A 426 -5.28 28.50 -7.60
CA LEU A 426 -5.99 29.00 -6.42
C LEU A 426 -5.44 28.31 -5.17
N VAL A 427 -4.94 29.10 -4.21
CA VAL A 427 -4.39 28.57 -2.95
C VAL A 427 -5.22 29.08 -1.78
N GLN A 428 -5.77 28.17 -0.97
CA GLN A 428 -6.55 28.53 0.20
C GLN A 428 -6.15 27.67 1.41
N ALA A 429 -5.84 28.31 2.53
CA ALA A 429 -5.55 27.62 3.77
C ALA A 429 -6.82 27.39 4.60
N TYR A 430 -6.79 26.34 5.42
CA TYR A 430 -7.82 26.00 6.40
C TYR A 430 -7.16 25.60 7.72
N LEU A 431 -7.76 26.03 8.84
CA LEU A 431 -7.43 25.60 10.19
C LEU A 431 -8.53 24.66 10.72
N LEU A 432 -8.17 23.40 10.95
CA LEU A 432 -9.09 22.40 11.49
C LEU A 432 -9.29 22.53 13.01
N PRO A 433 -10.42 22.03 13.54
CA PRO A 433 -10.61 21.89 14.98
C PRO A 433 -9.68 20.82 15.59
N SER A 434 -9.35 21.05 16.86
CA SER A 434 -8.65 20.12 17.74
C SER A 434 -9.55 18.94 18.12
N GLU A 435 -8.95 17.86 18.61
CA GLU A 435 -9.68 16.66 19.05
C GLU A 435 -10.69 16.99 20.16
N GLY A 436 -10.35 17.87 21.12
CA GLY A 436 -11.28 18.30 22.15
C GLY A 436 -12.50 19.06 21.63
N GLU A 437 -12.34 19.95 20.64
CA GLU A 437 -13.46 20.68 20.04
C GLU A 437 -14.38 19.75 19.23
N ILE A 438 -13.80 18.79 18.50
CA ILE A 438 -14.57 17.76 17.77
C ILE A 438 -15.37 16.91 18.76
N SER A 439 -14.72 16.40 19.81
CA SER A 439 -15.38 15.61 20.85
C SER A 439 -16.48 16.38 21.57
N SER A 440 -16.27 17.65 21.92
CA SER A 440 -17.30 18.48 22.56
C SER A 440 -18.47 18.82 21.63
N HIS A 441 -18.23 18.97 20.32
CA HIS A 441 -19.28 19.25 19.35
C HIS A 441 -20.18 18.04 19.08
N HIS A 442 -19.57 16.85 18.94
CA HIS A 442 -20.27 15.59 18.65
C HIS A 442 -20.71 14.83 19.91
N ALA A 443 -20.34 15.27 21.11
CA ALA A 443 -20.76 14.65 22.38
C ALA A 443 -22.28 14.46 22.53
N PRO A 444 -23.17 15.39 22.10
CA PRO A 444 -24.62 15.21 22.17
C PRO A 444 -25.13 14.07 21.28
N GLU A 445 -24.42 13.74 20.20
CA GLU A 445 -24.76 12.67 19.25
C GLU A 445 -24.21 11.30 19.67
N GLY A 446 -23.38 11.26 20.72
CA GLY A 446 -22.82 10.04 21.30
C GLY A 446 -21.39 9.70 20.84
N GLN A 447 -20.80 8.70 21.49
CA GLN A 447 -19.38 8.34 21.31
C GLN A 447 -19.06 7.87 19.88
N ASP A 448 -20.00 7.23 19.19
CA ASP A 448 -19.82 6.79 17.80
C ASP A 448 -19.83 7.95 16.80
N ALA A 449 -20.55 9.04 17.08
CA ALA A 449 -20.48 10.26 16.28
C ALA A 449 -19.11 10.94 16.44
N VAL A 450 -18.65 11.11 17.68
CA VAL A 450 -17.29 11.61 18.01
C VAL A 450 -16.22 10.80 17.28
N ARG A 451 -16.30 9.46 17.36
CA ARG A 451 -15.34 8.57 16.69
C ARG A 451 -15.38 8.72 15.17
N ARG A 452 -16.57 8.72 14.55
CA ARG A 452 -16.71 8.91 13.09
C ARG A 452 -16.15 10.25 12.63
N ALA A 453 -16.44 11.34 13.34
CA ALA A 453 -15.91 12.67 13.01
C ALA A 453 -14.37 12.73 13.10
N LEU A 454 -13.78 12.09 14.12
CA LEU A 454 -12.33 11.98 14.27
C LEU A 454 -11.69 11.12 13.17
N ASP A 455 -12.31 9.98 12.85
CA ASP A 455 -11.84 9.06 11.79
C ASP A 455 -11.90 9.74 10.40
N LEU A 456 -12.99 10.45 10.07
CA LEU A 456 -13.13 11.18 8.81
C LEU A 456 -12.08 12.30 8.67
N ILE A 457 -11.93 13.16 9.69
CA ILE A 457 -10.92 14.24 9.71
C ILE A 457 -9.48 13.69 9.71
N GLY A 458 -9.28 12.49 10.27
CA GLY A 458 -8.03 11.74 10.20
C GLY A 458 -7.76 11.07 8.85
N LEU A 459 -8.71 11.09 7.91
CA LEU A 459 -8.74 10.27 6.68
C LEU A 459 -8.49 8.78 6.98
N HIS A 460 -9.02 8.30 8.11
CA HIS A 460 -8.80 6.97 8.70
C HIS A 460 -7.33 6.59 8.95
N GLY A 461 -6.43 7.58 9.01
CA GLY A 461 -5.01 7.44 9.33
C GLY A 461 -4.57 8.40 10.44
N LYS A 462 -3.26 8.62 10.60
CA LYS A 462 -2.78 9.57 11.63
C LYS A 462 -2.96 11.01 11.15
N ARG A 463 -3.57 11.88 11.97
CA ARG A 463 -3.75 13.32 11.65
C ARG A 463 -2.45 14.06 11.30
N THR A 464 -1.31 13.56 11.79
CA THR A 464 0.04 14.07 11.51
C THR A 464 0.51 13.75 10.08
N GLU A 465 0.04 12.66 9.49
CA GLU A 465 0.36 12.23 8.11
C GLU A 465 -0.54 12.97 7.10
N THR A 466 -1.77 13.30 7.48
CA THR A 466 -2.76 13.98 6.63
C THR A 466 -2.67 15.51 6.64
N GLN A 467 -1.64 16.07 7.27
CA GLN A 467 -1.39 17.52 7.29
C GLN A 467 -0.77 18.04 6.00
N GLY A 468 -0.98 19.32 5.69
CA GLY A 468 -0.30 19.99 4.58
C GLY A 468 -1.16 20.18 3.34
N LEU A 469 -0.60 19.87 2.17
CA LEU A 469 -1.18 20.21 0.87
C LEU A 469 -2.27 19.23 0.43
N PHE A 470 -3.31 19.76 -0.19
CA PHE A 470 -4.40 19.04 -0.86
C PHE A 470 -4.53 19.61 -2.27
N ILE A 471 -3.99 18.88 -3.24
CA ILE A 471 -3.78 19.35 -4.60
C ILE A 471 -4.90 18.79 -5.49
N TYR A 472 -5.63 19.70 -6.16
CA TYR A 472 -6.75 19.42 -7.03
C TYR A 472 -6.44 19.84 -8.47
N ARG A 473 -6.93 19.05 -9.43
CA ARG A 473 -7.00 19.38 -10.86
C ARG A 473 -8.45 19.17 -11.28
N HIS A 474 -9.11 20.21 -11.78
CA HIS A 474 -10.54 20.15 -12.16
C HIS A 474 -11.41 19.50 -11.08
N ASP A 475 -11.35 20.03 -9.85
CA ASP A 475 -12.08 19.52 -8.67
C ASP A 475 -11.75 18.09 -8.19
N ARG A 476 -10.98 17.31 -8.95
CA ARG A 476 -10.48 15.99 -8.56
C ARG A 476 -9.23 16.13 -7.71
N LEU A 477 -9.24 15.52 -6.52
CA LEU A 477 -8.04 15.42 -5.69
C LEU A 477 -7.02 14.51 -6.40
N ILE A 478 -5.80 15.03 -6.59
CA ILE A 478 -4.67 14.27 -7.13
C ILE A 478 -3.77 13.78 -5.99
N LYS A 479 -3.51 14.64 -5.00
CA LYS A 479 -2.56 14.34 -3.92
C LYS A 479 -2.96 15.05 -2.64
N TRP A 480 -2.81 14.36 -1.51
CA TRP A 480 -3.04 14.92 -0.18
C TRP A 480 -1.91 14.58 0.79
N GLY A 481 -1.73 15.44 1.78
CA GLY A 481 -0.75 15.25 2.84
C GLY A 481 0.68 15.63 2.47
N GLY A 482 1.48 15.88 3.51
CA GLY A 482 2.84 16.38 3.39
C GLY A 482 2.91 17.83 2.91
N TRP A 483 4.13 18.37 2.92
CA TRP A 483 4.40 19.77 2.56
C TRP A 483 5.30 19.92 1.33
N HIS A 484 5.38 18.90 0.46
CA HIS A 484 6.20 18.91 -0.77
C HIS A 484 7.62 19.49 -0.56
N GLU A 485 8.32 19.00 0.47
CA GLU A 485 9.71 19.39 0.81
C GLU A 485 9.93 20.87 1.18
N MET A 486 8.89 21.71 1.18
CA MET A 486 8.98 23.14 1.55
C MET A 486 9.45 23.40 3.00
N TRP A 487 9.39 22.38 3.87
CA TRP A 487 10.01 22.37 5.20
C TRP A 487 10.52 20.96 5.54
N ASN A 488 11.68 20.90 6.20
CA ASN A 488 12.42 19.65 6.48
C ASN A 488 11.79 18.75 7.57
N THR A 489 10.69 19.16 8.22
CA THR A 489 10.09 18.40 9.33
C THR A 489 8.56 18.40 9.30
N THR A 490 7.99 17.20 9.43
CA THR A 490 6.58 16.96 9.74
C THR A 490 6.33 17.23 11.23
N ASP A 491 6.23 18.51 11.60
CA ASP A 491 5.90 18.92 12.96
C ASP A 491 4.48 18.46 13.33
N GLU A 492 4.35 17.71 14.44
CA GLU A 492 3.04 17.31 14.98
C GLU A 492 2.17 18.52 15.30
N LYS A 493 2.79 19.64 15.70
CA LYS A 493 2.08 20.88 16.07
C LYS A 493 1.40 21.54 14.87
N THR A 494 1.71 21.12 13.63
CA THR A 494 1.02 21.57 12.41
C THR A 494 -0.07 20.61 11.91
N LYS A 495 -0.46 19.59 12.72
CA LYS A 495 -1.51 18.61 12.38
C LYS A 495 -2.91 19.19 12.08
N LEU A 496 -3.19 20.45 12.41
CA LEU A 496 -4.48 21.10 12.13
C LEU A 496 -4.48 21.94 10.85
N ALA A 497 -3.31 22.25 10.28
CA ALA A 497 -3.22 23.05 9.06
C ALA A 497 -3.49 22.17 7.82
N ARG A 498 -4.33 22.68 6.92
CA ARG A 498 -4.59 22.15 5.58
C ARG A 498 -4.45 23.29 4.59
N VAL A 499 -3.95 23.02 3.39
CA VAL A 499 -3.83 24.02 2.33
C VAL A 499 -4.29 23.39 1.02
N VAL A 500 -5.40 23.90 0.48
CA VAL A 500 -5.93 23.54 -0.83
C VAL A 500 -5.14 24.28 -1.89
N VAL A 501 -4.75 23.56 -2.94
CA VAL A 501 -4.11 24.08 -4.15
C VAL A 501 -4.90 23.56 -5.34
N ASP A 502 -5.58 24.45 -6.05
CA ASP A 502 -6.41 24.14 -7.21
C ASP A 502 -5.75 24.67 -8.48
N PHE A 503 -5.76 23.91 -9.58
CA PHE A 503 -5.19 24.33 -10.84
C PHE A 503 -5.90 23.70 -12.06
N ASP A 504 -5.68 24.34 -13.21
CA ASP A 504 -6.27 23.98 -14.50
C ASP A 504 -5.28 23.21 -15.40
N HIS A 505 -5.78 22.43 -16.37
CA HIS A 505 -5.01 21.56 -17.27
C HIS A 505 -3.83 22.24 -18.00
N VAL A 506 -3.91 23.56 -18.20
CA VAL A 506 -2.83 24.42 -18.74
C VAL A 506 -1.50 24.22 -17.98
N LEU A 507 -1.55 23.81 -16.70
CA LEU A 507 -0.38 23.59 -15.86
C LEU A 507 0.07 22.12 -15.76
N ASP A 508 -0.57 21.17 -16.45
CA ASP A 508 -0.22 19.75 -16.40
C ASP A 508 1.26 19.47 -16.76
N ASP A 509 1.76 20.14 -17.80
CA ASP A 509 3.14 19.98 -18.28
C ASP A 509 4.17 20.71 -17.42
N ALA A 510 3.74 21.79 -16.75
CA ALA A 510 4.54 22.50 -15.76
C ALA A 510 4.66 21.70 -14.46
N PHE A 511 3.60 20.99 -14.06
CA PHE A 511 3.56 20.17 -12.84
C PHE A 511 3.97 18.71 -13.04
N LYS A 512 4.28 18.31 -14.29
CA LYS A 512 4.75 16.98 -14.70
C LYS A 512 3.86 15.84 -14.20
N ILE A 513 2.55 16.00 -14.38
CA ILE A 513 1.56 15.01 -13.97
C ILE A 513 1.72 13.76 -14.84
N ASN A 514 2.27 12.70 -14.25
CA ASN A 514 2.45 11.42 -14.95
C ASN A 514 1.10 10.73 -15.22
N VAL A 515 1.09 9.75 -16.12
CA VAL A 515 -0.08 8.95 -16.51
C VAL A 515 -0.84 8.36 -15.32
N SER A 516 -0.11 7.92 -14.29
CA SER A 516 -0.68 7.37 -13.05
C SER A 516 -1.20 8.43 -12.08
N LYS A 517 -1.12 9.73 -12.41
CA LYS A 517 -1.50 10.90 -11.57
C LYS A 517 -0.79 11.00 -10.21
N ARG A 518 0.17 10.11 -9.88
CA ARG A 518 0.78 10.01 -8.54
C ARG A 518 1.90 11.02 -8.25
N ILE A 519 2.54 11.58 -9.28
CA ILE A 519 3.65 12.52 -9.14
C ILE A 519 3.16 13.92 -9.54
N VAL A 520 3.36 14.88 -8.63
CA VAL A 520 3.12 16.31 -8.84
C VAL A 520 4.36 17.05 -8.37
N LEU A 521 5.06 17.71 -9.29
CA LEU A 521 6.22 18.55 -9.01
C LEU A 521 5.78 20.01 -9.03
N LEU A 522 5.81 20.69 -7.88
CA LEU A 522 5.45 22.10 -7.78
C LEU A 522 6.70 22.95 -8.10
N PRO A 523 6.66 23.88 -9.07
CA PRO A 523 7.77 24.79 -9.35
C PRO A 523 8.15 25.63 -8.11
N GLN A 524 9.45 25.92 -7.93
CA GLN A 524 9.94 26.63 -6.74
C GLN A 524 9.23 27.96 -6.48
N GLN A 525 8.97 28.75 -7.53
CA GLN A 525 8.24 30.03 -7.42
C GLN A 525 6.83 29.85 -6.82
N LEU A 526 6.12 28.79 -7.23
CA LEU A 526 4.81 28.46 -6.67
C LEU A 526 4.93 27.97 -5.23
N GLN A 527 5.94 27.17 -4.91
CA GLN A 527 6.21 26.75 -3.53
C GLN A 527 6.43 27.96 -2.59
N GLU A 528 7.18 28.96 -3.02
CA GLU A 528 7.43 30.19 -2.24
C GLU A 528 6.16 31.01 -1.98
N GLU A 529 5.25 31.08 -2.95
CA GLU A 529 3.96 31.76 -2.79
C GLU A 529 2.96 30.95 -1.93
N ILE A 530 2.91 29.62 -2.09
CA ILE A 530 2.15 28.71 -1.21
C ILE A 530 2.66 28.83 0.23
N LYS A 531 3.99 28.88 0.43
CA LYS A 531 4.65 28.98 1.73
C LYS A 531 4.19 30.20 2.52
N LYS A 532 4.02 31.36 1.85
CA LYS A 532 3.49 32.60 2.47
C LYS A 532 2.08 32.43 3.04
N VAL A 533 1.19 31.73 2.32
CA VAL A 533 -0.19 31.46 2.75
C VAL A 533 -0.23 30.38 3.85
N ALA A 534 0.52 29.30 3.65
CA ALA A 534 0.60 28.16 4.57
C ALA A 534 1.18 28.53 5.94
N ASP A 535 2.19 29.41 5.99
CA ASP A 535 2.85 29.81 7.24
C ASP A 535 1.87 30.41 8.27
N VAL A 536 0.82 31.12 7.82
CA VAL A 536 -0.22 31.68 8.70
C VAL A 536 -0.99 30.56 9.40
N ALA A 537 -1.57 29.64 8.62
CA ALA A 537 -2.32 28.50 9.17
C ALA A 537 -1.43 27.56 10.01
N ARG A 538 -0.14 27.41 9.67
CA ARG A 538 0.83 26.64 10.47
C ARG A 538 1.11 27.27 11.83
N ARG A 539 1.36 28.58 11.89
CA ARG A 539 1.55 29.31 13.17
C ARG A 539 0.29 29.25 14.04
N ASP A 540 -0.87 29.32 13.43
CA ASP A 540 -2.17 29.22 14.10
C ASP A 540 -2.42 27.81 14.64
N SER A 541 -2.14 26.76 13.86
CA SER A 541 -2.14 25.37 14.32
C SER A 541 -1.19 25.17 15.51
N GLN A 542 0.05 25.69 15.44
CA GLN A 542 1.01 25.60 16.53
C GLN A 542 0.52 26.33 17.80
N ARG A 543 -0.08 27.51 17.67
CA ARG A 543 -0.68 28.25 18.78
C ARG A 543 -1.83 27.47 19.42
N LYS A 544 -2.71 26.87 18.60
CA LYS A 544 -3.86 26.08 19.05
C LYS A 544 -3.41 24.79 19.75
N TYR A 545 -2.41 24.10 19.21
CA TYR A 545 -1.79 22.93 19.83
C TYR A 545 -1.19 23.24 21.20
N ARG A 546 -0.42 24.34 21.32
CA ARG A 546 0.17 24.77 22.60
C ARG A 546 -0.89 25.12 23.66
N LYS A 547 -2.00 25.78 23.26
CA LYS A 547 -3.11 26.09 24.18
C LYS A 547 -3.83 24.84 24.68
N GLY A 548 -4.01 23.83 23.84
CA GLY A 548 -4.60 22.54 24.24
C GLY A 548 -3.70 21.64 25.08
N ALA A 549 -2.40 21.94 25.16
CA ALA A 549 -1.40 21.17 25.92
C ALA A 549 -1.11 21.72 27.33
N ALA A 550 -1.79 22.79 27.76
CA ALA A 550 -1.68 23.29 29.12
C ALA A 550 -2.49 22.38 30.07
N PRO A 551 -1.86 21.77 31.10
CA PRO A 551 -2.63 21.14 32.19
C PRO A 551 -3.49 22.21 32.86
N ALA A 552 -4.70 21.84 33.30
CA ALA A 552 -5.52 22.75 34.10
C ALA A 552 -4.71 23.23 35.32
N PRO A 553 -4.51 24.54 35.51
CA PRO A 553 -3.76 25.03 36.66
C PRO A 553 -4.50 24.64 37.94
N ALA A 554 -3.81 23.95 38.85
CA ALA A 554 -4.36 23.61 40.16
C ALA A 554 -4.82 24.91 40.85
N GLY A 555 -6.11 24.99 41.12
CA GLY A 555 -6.73 26.21 41.63
C GLY A 555 -6.11 26.61 42.98
N ALA A 556 -5.55 27.82 43.03
CA ALA A 556 -5.13 28.43 44.28
C ALA A 556 -6.38 28.76 45.13
N ALA A 557 -6.75 27.83 46.01
CA ALA A 557 -7.84 28.04 46.97
C ALA A 557 -7.37 29.01 48.07
N GLY A 558 -7.86 30.25 48.02
CA GLY A 558 -7.60 31.25 49.04
C GLY A 558 -8.37 30.98 50.34
N SER A 559 -7.68 31.22 51.46
CA SER A 559 -8.22 31.66 52.76
C SER A 559 -9.71 31.47 53.05
N ALA A 560 -10.03 30.51 53.93
CA ALA A 560 -11.27 30.55 54.73
C ALA A 560 -11.22 31.69 55.76
N PRO A 561 -12.38 32.13 56.25
CA PRO A 561 -12.61 31.93 57.69
C PRO A 561 -14.04 31.50 58.07
N GLY A 562 -14.12 30.57 59.03
CA GLY A 562 -15.07 30.61 60.15
C GLY A 562 -16.54 30.20 59.92
N GLY A 563 -16.98 29.16 60.65
CA GLY A 563 -18.29 29.21 61.32
C GLY A 563 -19.25 28.04 61.14
N LEU A 564 -19.25 27.16 62.16
CA LEU A 564 -20.41 26.40 62.67
C LEU A 564 -20.97 25.22 61.83
N ALA A 565 -21.53 24.26 62.57
CA ALA A 565 -22.02 22.94 62.17
C ALA A 565 -23.41 22.70 62.84
N PRO A 566 -23.99 21.48 62.86
CA PRO A 566 -24.37 20.60 61.75
C PRO A 566 -25.84 20.09 61.85
N THR A 567 -26.33 19.38 60.83
CA THR A 567 -27.51 18.49 60.90
C THR A 567 -27.32 17.35 59.89
N VAL A 568 -26.88 16.14 60.26
CA VAL A 568 -27.61 15.00 60.88
C VAL A 568 -28.70 14.37 59.99
N THR A 569 -28.37 13.22 59.38
CA THR A 569 -29.14 11.96 59.16
C THR A 569 -28.50 11.17 57.99
N GLY A 570 -28.38 9.84 57.97
CA GLY A 570 -28.59 8.83 59.02
C GLY A 570 -28.77 7.41 58.44
N ALA A 571 -28.12 6.39 59.05
CA ALA A 571 -28.20 4.93 58.77
C ALA A 571 -27.64 4.41 57.43
N GLY A 572 -27.01 3.23 57.33
CA GLY A 572 -26.54 2.23 58.34
C GLY A 572 -25.50 1.29 57.67
N ALA A 573 -24.40 0.89 58.35
CA ALA A 573 -24.25 -0.31 59.20
C ALA A 573 -24.23 -1.63 58.37
N VAL A 574 -23.27 -2.59 58.50
CA VAL A 574 -22.56 -3.10 59.69
C VAL A 574 -21.16 -3.73 59.37
N ASP A 575 -20.24 -3.69 60.36
CA ASP A 575 -19.28 -4.73 60.84
C ASP A 575 -18.27 -5.47 59.90
N ALA A 576 -17.04 -5.87 60.29
CA ALA A 576 -16.27 -5.76 61.55
C ALA A 576 -14.72 -5.84 61.32
N ALA A 577 -13.94 -5.59 62.39
CA ALA A 577 -12.45 -5.56 62.47
C ALA A 577 -11.82 -6.97 62.70
N PRO A 578 -10.48 -7.21 62.95
CA PRO A 578 -9.41 -6.28 63.38
C PRO A 578 -7.97 -6.43 62.78
N THR A 579 -7.09 -5.50 63.21
CA THR A 579 -5.60 -5.41 63.14
C THR A 579 -4.88 -6.43 64.08
N PRO A 580 -3.53 -6.52 64.25
CA PRO A 580 -2.38 -5.59 63.98
C PRO A 580 -1.26 -6.21 63.09
N THR A 581 -0.02 -5.70 62.85
CA THR A 581 0.93 -4.87 63.63
C THR A 581 2.02 -4.23 62.74
N ALA A 582 2.69 -3.16 63.19
CA ALA A 582 3.83 -2.44 62.56
C ALA A 582 5.20 -3.01 63.06
N PRO A 583 6.43 -2.39 62.95
CA PRO A 583 6.79 -1.01 62.51
C PRO A 583 8.18 -0.72 61.80
N MET A 584 8.28 0.44 61.11
CA MET A 584 9.36 1.49 61.16
C MET A 584 10.88 1.22 60.85
N PRO A 585 11.78 2.26 60.69
CA PRO A 585 11.64 3.57 59.99
C PRO A 585 12.95 4.15 59.31
N THR A 586 12.89 5.44 58.92
CA THR A 586 13.92 6.53 58.90
C THR A 586 14.85 6.85 57.71
N THR A 587 14.79 8.15 57.31
CA THR A 587 15.69 9.06 56.56
C THR A 587 16.87 9.58 57.46
N PRO A 588 17.81 10.53 57.09
CA PRO A 588 17.75 11.67 56.15
C PRO A 588 19.04 12.03 55.32
N ALA A 589 19.09 13.25 54.75
CA ALA A 589 20.13 13.90 53.90
C ALA A 589 21.26 14.60 54.77
N PRO A 590 22.05 15.67 54.39
CA PRO A 590 22.08 16.57 53.20
C PRO A 590 23.45 17.23 52.73
N THR A 591 23.36 18.17 51.76
CA THR A 591 24.13 19.46 51.58
C THR A 591 25.54 19.62 50.92
N ASN A 592 25.74 20.84 50.37
CA ASN A 592 26.85 21.45 49.60
C ASN A 592 27.72 22.39 50.50
N PRO A 593 28.95 22.89 50.13
CA PRO A 593 29.11 24.24 49.50
C PRO A 593 30.45 24.51 48.70
N ALA A 594 30.75 25.80 48.38
CA ALA A 594 31.95 26.36 47.70
C ALA A 594 32.49 27.62 48.49
N PRO A 595 33.30 28.63 48.02
CA PRO A 595 33.82 29.03 46.67
C PRO A 595 35.27 29.68 46.59
N ALA A 596 35.60 30.31 45.44
CA ALA A 596 36.54 31.46 45.20
C ALA A 596 38.10 31.29 45.29
N ALA A 597 39.00 32.20 44.82
CA ALA A 597 39.12 33.08 43.62
C ALA A 597 40.48 33.87 43.59
N LEU A 598 40.88 34.48 42.43
CA LEU A 598 41.99 35.47 42.18
C LEU A 598 43.45 34.89 42.07
N SER A 599 44.45 35.48 41.35
CA SER A 599 44.64 36.83 40.77
C SER A 599 45.64 36.93 39.56
N ALA A 600 45.31 37.76 38.57
CA ALA A 600 46.06 38.79 37.78
C ALA A 600 47.52 38.66 37.21
N GLY A 601 47.71 39.20 35.98
CA GLY A 601 49.00 39.56 35.33
C GLY A 601 48.81 40.11 33.89
N THR A 602 49.59 41.11 33.43
CA THR A 602 49.24 42.02 32.30
C THR A 602 50.21 41.97 31.08
N ALA A 603 49.74 42.44 29.90
CA ALA A 603 50.37 42.44 28.56
C ALA A 603 51.54 43.48 28.38
N PRO A 604 52.21 43.70 27.19
CA PRO A 604 51.60 43.97 25.86
C PRO A 604 52.39 43.57 24.56
N ALA A 605 51.81 43.96 23.41
CA ALA A 605 52.40 44.31 22.10
C ALA A 605 52.42 43.28 20.93
N SER A 606 51.88 43.72 19.78
CA SER A 606 51.99 43.13 18.43
C SER A 606 52.79 44.07 17.51
N PRO A 607 53.27 43.64 16.33
CA PRO A 607 52.43 43.81 15.13
C PRO A 607 52.50 42.68 14.07
N ALA A 608 51.59 42.77 13.12
CA ALA A 608 51.25 41.83 12.04
C ALA A 608 52.41 41.34 11.13
N THR A 609 52.29 40.12 10.58
CA THR A 609 51.78 39.87 9.19
C THR A 609 52.18 38.47 8.71
N SER A 610 51.24 37.55 8.51
CA SER A 610 51.30 36.45 7.53
C SER A 610 50.04 35.56 7.61
N ALA A 611 49.71 34.87 6.51
CA ALA A 611 48.57 33.95 6.43
C ALA A 611 48.94 32.54 6.94
N THR A 612 47.91 31.68 7.08
CA THR A 612 47.94 30.26 7.51
C THR A 612 47.81 30.05 9.04
N PRO A 613 47.17 28.98 9.56
CA PRO A 613 46.17 28.06 8.97
C PRO A 613 44.77 28.22 9.61
N ALA A 614 43.74 27.62 9.00
CA ALA A 614 42.47 27.38 9.70
C ALA A 614 42.66 26.31 10.80
N LEU A 615 42.00 26.52 11.94
CA LEU A 615 42.02 25.64 13.12
C LEU A 615 41.57 24.19 12.78
N PRO A 616 42.04 23.17 13.52
CA PRO A 616 41.83 21.77 13.18
C PRO A 616 40.34 21.39 13.19
N PRO A 617 39.91 20.45 12.32
CA PRO A 617 38.50 20.10 12.19
C PRO A 617 37.93 19.46 13.46
N SER A 618 36.63 19.72 13.62
CA SER A 618 35.68 19.05 14.49
C SER A 618 35.90 17.53 14.57
N ARG A 619 35.73 16.97 15.78
CA ARG A 619 35.81 15.52 16.06
C ARG A 619 35.14 14.70 14.95
N ILE A 620 35.91 13.82 14.30
CA ILE A 620 35.42 12.95 13.24
C ILE A 620 34.99 11.63 13.88
N ALA A 621 33.76 11.19 13.61
CA ALA A 621 33.23 9.93 14.13
C ALA A 621 33.25 8.87 13.03
N VAL A 622 34.01 7.80 13.27
CA VAL A 622 34.12 6.65 12.37
C VAL A 622 33.22 5.54 12.88
N LYS A 623 32.40 4.94 12.01
CA LYS A 623 31.50 3.83 12.36
C LYS A 623 31.53 2.74 11.29
N PRO A 624 31.95 1.50 11.61
CA PRO A 624 31.70 0.36 10.72
C PRO A 624 30.19 0.04 10.71
N VAL A 625 29.65 -0.30 9.54
CA VAL A 625 28.21 -0.55 9.35
C VAL A 625 27.99 -1.79 8.48
N LYS A 626 27.18 -2.73 8.97
CA LYS A 626 26.74 -3.90 8.17
C LYS A 626 25.68 -3.46 7.16
N THR A 627 26.08 -3.16 5.94
CA THR A 627 25.16 -2.76 4.87
C THR A 627 25.67 -3.09 3.47
N GLU A 628 24.80 -3.65 2.64
CA GLU A 628 25.10 -3.97 1.24
C GLU A 628 24.86 -2.78 0.27
N LYS A 629 24.55 -1.58 0.80
CA LYS A 629 24.09 -0.44 0.00
C LYS A 629 25.18 0.54 -0.44
N PHE A 630 26.36 0.49 0.16
CA PHE A 630 27.49 1.36 -0.14
C PHE A 630 28.79 0.76 0.46
N PHE A 631 29.95 1.13 -0.07
CA PHE A 631 31.25 0.79 0.52
C PHE A 631 31.67 1.78 1.61
N TRP A 632 31.42 3.07 1.39
CA TRP A 632 31.59 4.15 2.36
C TRP A 632 30.50 5.21 2.22
N LYS A 633 30.39 6.06 3.24
CA LYS A 633 29.52 7.24 3.22
C LYS A 633 30.09 8.31 4.15
N VAL A 634 30.43 9.46 3.58
CA VAL A 634 30.85 10.64 4.34
C VAL A 634 29.65 11.56 4.52
N THR A 635 29.30 11.87 5.77
CA THR A 635 28.18 12.77 6.11
C THR A 635 28.63 13.86 7.07
N LYS A 636 28.18 15.09 6.85
CA LYS A 636 28.45 16.20 7.77
C LYS A 636 27.28 16.34 8.76
N GLY A 637 27.54 16.08 10.04
CA GLY A 637 26.56 16.23 11.12
C GLY A 637 26.17 17.69 11.35
N MET A 638 25.02 17.91 11.99
CA MET A 638 24.47 19.26 12.23
C MET A 638 25.36 20.15 13.11
N THR A 639 26.28 19.57 13.87
CA THR A 639 27.30 20.25 14.68
C THR A 639 28.61 20.53 13.92
N GLY A 640 28.67 20.21 12.63
CA GLY A 640 29.87 20.34 11.80
C GLY A 640 30.87 19.20 11.94
N THR A 641 30.59 18.16 12.73
CA THR A 641 31.39 16.92 12.78
C THR A 641 31.27 16.15 11.46
N LEU A 642 32.36 15.52 11.01
CA LEU A 642 32.31 14.57 9.91
C LEU A 642 32.04 13.17 10.48
N ASP A 643 31.00 12.51 9.99
CA ASP A 643 30.68 11.11 10.27
C ASP A 643 31.04 10.28 9.04
N VAL A 644 32.02 9.39 9.18
CA VAL A 644 32.47 8.45 8.13
C VAL A 644 31.94 7.07 8.46
N GLN A 645 31.03 6.56 7.63
CA GLN A 645 30.53 5.20 7.72
C GLN A 645 31.22 4.33 6.67
N VAL A 646 31.67 3.15 7.05
CA VAL A 646 32.36 2.21 6.15
C VAL A 646 31.70 0.85 6.26
N SER A 647 31.45 0.20 5.14
CA SER A 647 30.81 -1.10 5.08
C SER A 647 31.81 -2.25 5.18
N ASP A 648 31.34 -3.33 5.81
CA ASP A 648 32.03 -4.62 5.84
C ASP A 648 32.19 -5.25 4.44
N LEU A 649 31.52 -4.72 3.39
CA LEU A 649 31.68 -5.14 1.99
C LEU A 649 33.11 -4.98 1.45
N ASN A 650 33.90 -4.04 1.97
CA ASN A 650 35.32 -3.89 1.59
C ASN A 650 36.21 -4.09 2.83
N PRO A 651 36.74 -5.32 3.05
CA PRO A 651 37.51 -5.63 4.25
C PRO A 651 38.81 -4.83 4.34
N SER A 652 39.44 -4.49 3.21
CA SER A 652 40.67 -3.69 3.17
C SER A 652 40.45 -2.24 3.63
N LEU A 653 39.35 -1.61 3.20
CA LEU A 653 38.99 -0.26 3.64
C LEU A 653 38.58 -0.27 5.12
N SER A 654 37.81 -1.27 5.56
CA SER A 654 37.46 -1.44 6.97
C SER A 654 38.70 -1.63 7.87
N ALA A 655 39.67 -2.43 7.45
CA ALA A 655 40.93 -2.63 8.17
C ALA A 655 41.78 -1.35 8.27
N LEU A 656 41.96 -0.62 7.16
CA LEU A 656 42.65 0.68 7.16
C LEU A 656 42.01 1.67 8.14
N VAL A 657 40.68 1.75 8.09
CA VAL A 657 39.87 2.65 8.92
C VAL A 657 39.95 2.29 10.41
N GLN A 658 40.03 1.00 10.76
CA GLN A 658 40.29 0.58 12.14
C GLN A 658 41.72 0.92 12.60
N GLN A 659 42.72 0.83 11.72
CA GLN A 659 44.12 1.11 12.05
C GLN A 659 44.38 2.61 12.29
N ILE A 660 43.74 3.50 11.52
CA ILE A 660 43.94 4.94 11.64
C ILE A 660 42.94 5.65 12.58
N ARG A 661 41.98 4.92 13.17
CA ARG A 661 40.85 5.50 13.93
C ARG A 661 41.26 6.44 15.07
N ASP A 662 42.45 6.21 15.64
CA ASP A 662 42.98 6.91 16.80
C ASP A 662 43.87 8.13 16.39
N ASP A 663 44.06 8.37 15.09
CA ASP A 663 44.70 9.56 14.50
C ASP A 663 43.65 10.47 13.80
N PRO A 664 43.26 11.60 14.41
CA PRO A 664 42.26 12.51 13.84
C PRO A 664 42.68 13.16 12.51
N LEU A 665 43.97 13.33 12.23
CA LEU A 665 44.47 13.92 10.98
C LEU A 665 44.41 12.90 9.85
N ALA A 666 44.83 11.65 10.10
CA ALA A 666 44.72 10.57 9.12
C ALA A 666 43.25 10.32 8.72
N VAL A 667 42.33 10.30 9.70
CA VAL A 667 40.89 10.16 9.43
C VAL A 667 40.35 11.36 8.64
N ALA A 668 40.80 12.59 8.92
CA ALA A 668 40.41 13.78 8.16
C ALA A 668 40.85 13.72 6.69
N HIS A 669 42.09 13.28 6.44
CA HIS A 669 42.59 13.08 5.08
C HIS A 669 41.85 11.96 4.34
N LEU A 670 41.53 10.85 5.01
CA LEU A 670 40.71 9.80 4.41
C LEU A 670 39.30 10.29 4.08
N ALA A 671 38.63 11.02 4.98
CA ALA A 671 37.30 11.58 4.72
C ALA A 671 37.28 12.53 3.51
N ALA A 672 38.31 13.38 3.37
CA ALA A 672 38.47 14.27 2.23
C ALA A 672 38.82 13.55 0.92
N PHE A 673 39.50 12.40 0.99
CA PHE A 673 39.77 11.55 -0.17
C PHE A 673 38.49 10.83 -0.64
N LEU A 674 37.77 10.18 0.29
CA LEU A 674 36.52 9.48 -0.01
C LEU A 674 35.44 10.45 -0.56
N GLY A 675 35.35 11.67 -0.02
CA GLY A 675 34.45 12.70 -0.57
C GLY A 675 34.74 13.06 -2.04
N ARG A 676 36.01 13.09 -2.46
CA ARG A 676 36.39 13.30 -3.87
C ARG A 676 36.13 12.09 -4.75
N LEU A 677 36.06 10.87 -4.18
CA LEU A 677 35.63 9.67 -4.92
C LEU A 677 34.11 9.64 -5.12
N ASP A 678 33.33 10.20 -4.19
CA ASP A 678 31.88 10.39 -4.34
C ASP A 678 31.56 11.40 -5.45
N GLU A 679 32.34 12.47 -5.61
CA GLU A 679 32.18 13.48 -6.69
C GLU A 679 32.34 12.89 -8.11
N VAL A 680 33.08 11.79 -8.26
CA VAL A 680 33.30 11.10 -9.55
C VAL A 680 32.49 9.79 -9.69
N ASP A 681 31.55 9.56 -8.77
CA ASP A 681 30.67 8.38 -8.72
C ASP A 681 31.43 7.02 -8.70
N ALA A 682 32.64 7.01 -8.14
CA ALA A 682 33.51 5.82 -8.13
C ALA A 682 32.88 4.67 -7.33
N GLN A 683 32.11 4.99 -6.28
CA GLN A 683 31.41 4.01 -5.47
C GLN A 683 30.38 3.21 -6.27
N SER A 684 29.57 3.86 -7.11
CA SER A 684 28.56 3.18 -7.93
C SER A 684 29.21 2.26 -8.96
N ARG A 685 30.37 2.64 -9.51
CA ARG A 685 31.16 1.80 -10.43
C ARG A 685 31.74 0.57 -9.75
N LEU A 686 32.31 0.72 -8.55
CA LEU A 686 32.81 -0.40 -7.76
C LEU A 686 31.68 -1.36 -7.33
N MET A 687 30.51 -0.83 -6.99
CA MET A 687 29.33 -1.64 -6.62
C MET A 687 28.72 -2.39 -7.81
N ALA A 688 28.96 -1.93 -9.04
CA ALA A 688 28.45 -2.55 -10.27
C ALA A 688 29.28 -3.76 -10.75
N GLY A 689 30.37 -4.13 -10.05
CA GLY A 689 31.17 -5.32 -10.36
C GLY A 689 32.01 -5.22 -11.62
N GLY A 690 32.38 -4.01 -12.04
CA GLY A 690 33.31 -3.80 -13.16
C GLY A 690 34.77 -3.90 -12.70
N ASP A 691 35.51 -4.84 -13.28
CA ASP A 691 36.98 -4.86 -13.22
C ASP A 691 37.55 -3.52 -13.76
N ALA A 692 38.63 -3.06 -13.13
CA ALA A 692 39.45 -1.93 -13.55
C ALA A 692 40.93 -2.32 -13.52
#